data_AF-A0AAW2IBM8-F1
#
_entry.id   AF-A0AAW2IBM8-F1
#
_cell.length_a   1.000
_cell.length_b   1.000
_cell.length_c   1.000
_cell.angle_alpha   90.00
_cell.angle_beta   90.00
_cell.angle_gamma   90.00
#
_symmetry.space_group_name_H-M   'P 1'
#
loop_
_entity.id
_entity.type
_entity.pdbx_description
1 polymer ?
#
loop_
_entity_poly.entity_id
_entity_poly.type
_entity_poly.pdbx_seq_one_letter_code
_entity_poly.pdbx_strand_id
1 'polypeptide(L)'
;MAWTRMKISSTKRSRRTRRRRKCCRKGINELQSTEIEVDVETGDEETDGETALGSEEDGAVRETVLKQLERTVPPQKEHHYEKILNGMTKDEQKDTLERLEELVARHPGRALELHQKLSSPSRRRTIPDTVKRFQARQAKASEKREQLKMEKAQKLRELLKKVDEVKAAKDKLIEDRRQRLEMKLKRAAENRNLHLKEIMRKAHDEEEKLKEIAFINELEAQNKRHDFMTQCQEQEDRLQGIHEERQRKQEEKAAKEAAVEERRKALEAERQVKLEKMQERQRKRDEQADKKKQEKEKERQELAREKARDRSERLEALHAAQLEAQEELQKKIQQKQEEYARRHEENIEQIRQKALELSILKCSDDVAPKLAPYETQKLCNVCNVLIASEVYLLSHLRGRKHQEGVKTQNGGKDMTKEEIERYNLKIIVNAPADKINSKMVLDRERAKSFKKKCKKIRLRMNSKGEEYLSKLGTEPVPESQNKVKLKKCLKDIGRIVESQGKGRWSDNAVTALERAMGEIRRTFEKEDVQDKEVFRTLNGFSMLCNILQLDIDVPNEMPPYLPQKCYVTACATFLGGVSNSVKNSKYIVNSNKMATLLDLLLKHLVVLVSEGGIVPSVCSSPSTLPVDPIASAVMRVITKILSQQEVDSDDYSQRLQDVIR
;
A
#
# COMPACT_ATOMS: atom_id res chain seq x y z
N MET A 1 -1.43 0.45 5.29
CA MET A 1 -0.82 1.43 4.36
C MET A 1 -0.38 2.74 5.01
N ALA A 2 -1.14 3.35 5.94
CA ALA A 2 -0.82 4.66 6.54
C ALA A 2 0.63 4.79 7.09
N TRP A 3 1.08 3.80 7.88
CA TRP A 3 2.46 3.72 8.39
C TRP A 3 3.54 3.79 7.29
N THR A 4 3.30 3.15 6.15
CA THR A 4 4.20 3.21 4.98
C THR A 4 4.23 4.63 4.40
N ARG A 5 3.07 5.29 4.28
CA ARG A 5 2.93 6.68 3.81
C ARG A 5 3.67 7.66 4.75
N MET A 6 3.57 7.46 6.07
CA MET A 6 4.33 8.24 7.07
C MET A 6 5.84 8.00 7.00
N LYS A 7 6.32 6.75 6.93
CA LYS A 7 7.76 6.45 6.76
C LYS A 7 8.32 7.07 5.47
N ILE A 8 7.58 7.01 4.36
CA ILE A 8 7.95 7.65 3.09
C ILE A 8 7.98 9.17 3.22
N SER A 9 6.99 9.79 3.88
CA SER A 9 6.94 11.24 4.13
C SER A 9 8.12 11.71 4.98
N SER A 10 8.37 11.05 6.11
CA SER A 10 9.53 11.31 6.98
C SER A 10 10.86 11.18 6.22
N THR A 11 11.02 10.11 5.43
CA THR A 11 12.22 9.89 4.61
C THR A 11 12.38 10.97 3.52
N LYS A 12 11.29 11.45 2.91
CA LYS A 12 11.30 12.57 1.96
C LYS A 12 11.65 13.90 2.66
N ARG A 13 11.12 14.19 3.85
CA ARG A 13 11.44 15.39 4.66
C ARG A 13 12.91 15.40 5.06
N SER A 14 13.41 14.27 5.58
CA SER A 14 14.83 14.04 5.92
C SER A 14 15.76 14.19 4.71
N ARG A 15 15.39 13.63 3.55
CA ARG A 15 16.17 13.82 2.30
C ARG A 15 16.14 15.27 1.81
N ARG A 16 15.02 16.01 1.95
CA ARG A 16 14.94 17.47 1.66
C ARG A 16 15.87 18.27 2.59
N THR A 17 15.88 18.04 3.91
CA THR A 17 16.78 18.75 4.84
C THR A 17 18.25 18.38 4.63
N ARG A 18 18.58 17.11 4.35
CA ARG A 18 19.96 16.68 4.04
C ARG A 18 20.46 17.28 2.72
N ARG A 19 19.59 17.48 1.72
CA ARG A 19 19.90 18.25 0.50
C ARG A 19 20.09 19.74 0.78
N ARG A 20 19.19 20.40 1.52
CA ARG A 20 19.36 21.82 1.93
C ARG A 20 20.68 22.03 2.69
N ARG A 21 21.03 21.15 3.64
CA ARG A 21 22.32 21.21 4.37
C ARG A 21 23.54 21.01 3.45
N LYS A 22 23.50 20.09 2.47
CA LYS A 22 24.58 19.95 1.47
C LYS A 22 24.70 21.17 0.55
N CYS A 23 23.58 21.76 0.12
CA CYS A 23 23.59 22.95 -0.74
C CYS A 23 24.10 24.18 0.01
N CYS A 24 23.70 24.36 1.27
CA CYS A 24 24.19 25.43 2.13
C CYS A 24 25.68 25.26 2.45
N ARG A 25 26.17 24.04 2.72
CA ARG A 25 27.61 23.80 2.82
C ARG A 25 28.36 24.06 1.51
N LYS A 26 27.80 23.73 0.35
CA LYS A 26 28.40 24.13 -0.94
C LYS A 26 28.51 25.64 -1.07
N GLY A 27 27.43 26.39 -0.83
CA GLY A 27 27.46 27.85 -0.88
C GLY A 27 28.41 28.48 0.15
N ILE A 28 28.56 27.90 1.35
CA ILE A 28 29.56 28.34 2.33
C ILE A 28 30.98 28.06 1.83
N ASN A 29 31.26 26.85 1.33
CA ASN A 29 32.56 26.52 0.75
C ASN A 29 32.88 27.39 -0.48
N GLU A 30 31.90 27.63 -1.36
CA GLU A 30 32.03 28.51 -2.53
C GLU A 30 32.34 29.94 -2.07
N LEU A 31 31.62 30.50 -1.08
CA LEU A 31 31.93 31.81 -0.48
C LEU A 31 33.23 31.86 0.36
N GLN A 32 33.87 30.72 0.63
CA GLN A 32 35.17 30.60 1.30
C GLN A 32 36.31 30.28 0.32
N SER A 33 36.00 29.94 -0.94
CA SER A 33 36.97 29.67 -2.00
C SER A 33 36.88 30.65 -3.17
N THR A 34 35.87 31.52 -3.20
CA THR A 34 35.94 32.81 -3.88
C THR A 34 36.86 33.70 -3.06
N GLU A 35 38.14 33.76 -3.45
CA GLU A 35 38.94 34.94 -3.17
C GLU A 35 38.18 36.16 -3.73
N ILE A 36 38.17 37.26 -2.97
CA ILE A 36 37.47 38.46 -3.40
C ILE A 36 38.41 39.19 -4.34
N GLU A 37 38.34 38.86 -5.63
CA GLU A 37 38.81 39.75 -6.69
C GLU A 37 38.04 41.07 -6.53
N VAL A 38 38.73 42.08 -6.00
CA VAL A 38 38.17 43.42 -5.86
C VAL A 38 38.36 44.12 -7.20
N ASP A 39 37.35 44.04 -8.07
CA ASP A 39 37.29 44.85 -9.28
C ASP A 39 37.26 46.35 -8.90
N VAL A 40 38.44 46.98 -8.89
CA VAL A 40 38.61 48.43 -8.72
C VAL A 40 38.52 49.11 -10.09
N GLU A 41 37.37 48.98 -10.76
CA GLU A 41 37.03 49.80 -11.94
C GLU A 41 36.31 51.09 -11.51
N THR A 42 37.07 52.03 -10.95
CA THR A 42 36.80 53.47 -11.06
C THR A 42 38.13 54.17 -11.29
N GLY A 43 38.26 54.87 -12.41
CA GLY A 43 39.56 55.26 -12.96
C GLY A 43 40.36 56.32 -12.21
N ASP A 44 41.60 56.42 -12.69
CA ASP A 44 42.51 57.57 -12.68
C ASP A 44 43.28 57.90 -11.38
N GLU A 45 44.56 57.51 -11.43
CA GLU A 45 45.75 58.01 -10.71
C GLU A 45 45.99 57.65 -9.22
N GLU A 46 47.27 57.80 -8.83
CA GLU A 46 47.89 57.64 -7.50
C GLU A 46 47.95 56.23 -6.84
N THR A 47 48.87 55.42 -7.38
CA THR A 47 49.92 54.67 -6.65
C THR A 47 49.63 54.26 -5.19
N ASP A 48 49.17 53.03 -4.99
CA ASP A 48 49.01 52.43 -3.66
C ASP A 48 50.38 52.05 -3.05
N GLY A 49 50.78 52.72 -1.98
CA GLY A 49 51.95 52.39 -1.17
C GLY A 49 51.48 51.78 0.16
N GLU A 50 51.67 50.46 0.34
CA GLU A 50 51.11 49.71 1.46
C GLU A 50 51.43 50.33 2.83
N THR A 51 50.43 50.99 3.41
CA THR A 51 50.56 51.59 4.75
C THR A 51 50.31 50.52 5.80
N ALA A 52 51.38 49.85 6.24
CA ALA A 52 51.34 48.94 7.37
C ALA A 52 50.82 49.67 8.63
N LEU A 53 49.93 49.01 9.39
CA LEU A 53 49.37 49.54 10.64
C LEU A 53 50.36 49.43 11.82
N GLY A 54 51.50 50.10 11.71
CA GLY A 54 52.48 50.26 12.79
C GLY A 54 51.99 51.28 13.83
N SER A 55 51.34 50.81 14.90
CA SER A 55 50.70 51.66 15.91
C SER A 55 51.52 51.91 17.18
N GLU A 56 52.82 51.60 17.17
CA GLU A 56 53.68 51.63 18.38
C GLU A 56 54.96 52.48 18.28
N GLU A 57 55.41 52.92 17.09
CA GLU A 57 56.75 53.55 16.94
C GLU A 57 56.79 55.08 17.14
N ASP A 58 55.65 55.79 17.04
CA ASP A 58 55.59 57.26 17.04
C ASP A 58 55.95 57.90 18.41
N GLY A 59 56.02 57.09 19.48
CA GLY A 59 56.49 57.51 20.80
C GLY A 59 58.02 57.62 20.90
N ALA A 60 58.75 56.65 20.36
CA ALA A 60 60.20 56.52 20.56
C ALA A 60 61.01 57.66 19.88
N VAL A 61 60.53 58.13 18.72
CA VAL A 61 61.18 59.20 17.95
C VAL A 61 61.15 60.53 18.73
N ARG A 62 60.02 60.85 19.38
CA ARG A 62 59.87 62.09 20.17
C ARG A 62 60.83 62.15 21.36
N GLU A 63 60.96 61.05 22.10
CA GLU A 63 61.87 60.99 23.25
C GLU A 63 63.34 61.08 22.81
N THR A 64 63.68 60.46 21.68
CA THR A 64 65.03 60.49 21.10
C THR A 64 65.43 61.90 20.65
N VAL A 65 64.52 62.66 20.02
CA VAL A 65 64.79 64.05 19.57
C VAL A 65 64.93 65.00 20.77
N LEU A 66 64.14 64.84 21.83
CA LEU A 66 64.29 65.60 23.08
C LEU A 66 65.68 65.38 23.71
N LYS A 67 66.11 64.11 23.84
CA LYS A 67 67.43 63.74 24.39
C LYS A 67 68.62 64.19 23.52
N GLN A 68 68.41 64.53 22.26
CA GLN A 68 69.45 65.10 21.39
C GLN A 68 69.59 66.63 21.55
N LEU A 69 68.50 67.35 21.81
CA LEU A 69 68.53 68.82 21.97
C LEU A 69 69.26 69.26 23.24
N GLU A 70 69.10 68.52 24.35
CA GLU A 70 69.78 68.81 25.63
C GLU A 70 71.32 68.72 25.57
N ARG A 71 71.89 68.07 24.54
CA ARG A 71 73.35 67.86 24.39
C ARG A 71 74.10 68.99 23.67
N THR A 72 73.52 70.18 23.55
CA THR A 72 74.12 71.32 22.81
C THR A 72 74.49 72.54 23.66
N VAL A 73 74.89 72.32 24.92
CA VAL A 73 75.57 73.33 25.75
C VAL A 73 77.06 73.43 25.37
N PRO A 74 77.64 74.61 25.10
CA PRO A 74 79.06 74.74 24.76
C PRO A 74 80.00 74.56 25.98
N PRO A 75 80.90 73.55 26.00
CA PRO A 75 81.74 73.26 27.16
C PRO A 75 83.02 74.12 27.17
N GLN A 76 82.91 75.40 27.55
CA GLN A 76 84.04 76.37 27.47
C GLN A 76 84.21 77.32 28.66
N LYS A 77 83.70 77.01 29.87
CA LYS A 77 83.95 77.82 31.09
C LYS A 77 84.32 77.02 32.33
N GLU A 78 83.74 75.83 32.52
CA GLU A 78 83.95 74.99 33.71
C GLU A 78 85.44 74.73 34.00
N HIS A 79 86.21 74.35 32.97
CA HIS A 79 87.65 74.07 33.04
C HIS A 79 88.51 75.27 33.52
N HIS A 80 88.02 76.50 33.43
CA HIS A 80 88.76 77.68 33.92
C HIS A 80 88.59 77.92 35.42
N TYR A 81 87.45 77.48 35.98
CA TYR A 81 87.11 77.61 37.41
C TYR A 81 87.16 76.27 38.15
N GLU A 82 87.61 75.20 37.49
CA GLU A 82 87.72 73.82 37.99
C GLU A 82 88.29 73.72 39.42
N LYS A 83 89.36 74.46 39.74
CA LYS A 83 89.96 74.50 41.09
C LYS A 83 89.07 75.11 42.18
N ILE A 84 88.08 75.92 41.82
CA ILE A 84 87.12 76.56 42.74
C ILE A 84 85.85 75.70 42.85
N LEU A 85 85.44 75.08 41.74
CA LEU A 85 84.26 74.20 41.66
C LEU A 85 84.50 72.82 42.28
N ASN A 86 85.76 72.42 42.50
CA ASN A 86 86.11 71.09 43.01
C ASN A 86 85.68 70.92 44.47
N GLY A 87 84.92 69.86 44.75
CA GLY A 87 84.34 69.58 46.07
C GLY A 87 82.95 70.19 46.32
N MET A 88 82.43 71.03 45.41
CA MET A 88 81.06 71.55 45.46
C MET A 88 80.08 70.55 44.81
N THR A 89 78.82 70.54 45.23
CA THR A 89 77.76 69.74 44.57
C THR A 89 77.36 70.37 43.23
N LYS A 90 76.72 69.60 42.33
CA LYS A 90 76.40 70.06 40.97
C LYS A 90 75.51 71.29 40.92
N ASP A 91 74.58 71.43 41.87
CA ASP A 91 73.69 72.59 41.93
C ASP A 91 74.45 73.83 42.43
N GLU A 92 75.31 73.68 43.45
CA GLU A 92 76.21 74.76 43.90
C GLU A 92 77.24 75.16 42.83
N GLN A 93 77.76 74.19 42.04
CA GLN A 93 78.62 74.46 40.88
C GLN A 93 77.89 75.28 39.82
N LYS A 94 76.62 74.97 39.57
CA LYS A 94 75.78 75.71 38.62
C LYS A 94 75.51 77.14 39.10
N ASP A 95 75.09 77.31 40.36
CA ASP A 95 74.81 78.62 40.95
C ASP A 95 76.08 79.49 41.02
N THR A 96 77.24 78.91 41.34
CA THR A 96 78.52 79.64 41.31
C THR A 96 79.00 79.95 39.91
N LEU A 97 78.79 79.08 38.92
CA LEU A 97 79.04 79.40 37.51
C LEU A 97 78.14 80.54 37.03
N GLU A 98 76.83 80.50 37.30
CA GLU A 98 75.89 81.57 36.96
C GLU A 98 76.30 82.91 37.61
N ARG A 99 76.68 82.89 38.89
CA ARG A 99 77.16 84.08 39.60
C ARG A 99 78.50 84.60 39.08
N LEU A 100 79.42 83.72 38.65
CA LEU A 100 80.66 84.11 37.98
C LEU A 100 80.39 84.68 36.57
N GLU A 101 79.40 84.15 35.84
CA GLU A 101 78.95 84.72 34.58
C GLU A 101 78.37 86.12 34.75
N GLU A 102 77.53 86.37 35.76
CA GLU A 102 77.03 87.71 36.09
C GLU A 102 78.17 88.70 36.39
N LEU A 103 79.18 88.29 37.15
CA LEU A 103 80.34 89.14 37.49
C LEU A 103 81.26 89.42 36.29
N VAL A 104 81.36 88.48 35.35
CA VAL A 104 82.15 88.61 34.11
C VAL A 104 81.35 89.28 32.98
N ALA A 105 80.02 89.36 33.09
CA ALA A 105 79.12 89.97 32.11
C ALA A 105 79.37 91.48 31.94
N ARG A 106 80.28 91.82 31.04
CA ARG A 106 80.55 93.21 30.62
C ARG A 106 79.29 93.80 30.00
N HIS A 107 78.57 94.64 30.77
CA HIS A 107 77.41 95.37 30.26
C HIS A 107 77.76 96.02 28.91
N PRO A 108 76.98 95.76 27.83
CA PRO A 108 77.23 96.35 26.52
C PRO A 108 77.38 97.87 26.61
N GLY A 109 78.42 98.41 25.98
CA GLY A 109 78.78 99.83 26.05
C GLY A 109 79.88 100.17 27.07
N ARG A 110 80.08 99.38 28.14
CA ARG A 110 81.05 99.67 29.21
C ARG A 110 82.49 99.90 28.73
N ALA A 111 82.92 99.19 27.68
CA ALA A 111 84.24 99.39 27.06
C ALA A 111 84.34 100.72 26.27
N LEU A 112 83.24 101.15 25.64
CA LEU A 112 83.17 102.42 24.92
C LEU A 112 83.18 103.61 25.90
N GLU A 113 82.48 103.46 27.03
CA GLU A 113 82.49 104.41 28.14
C GLU A 113 83.88 104.56 28.77
N LEU A 114 84.59 103.45 29.01
CA LEU A 114 85.96 103.47 29.52
C LEU A 114 86.91 104.18 28.53
N HIS A 115 86.87 103.78 27.25
CA HIS A 115 87.71 104.35 26.21
C HIS A 115 87.46 105.86 26.03
N GLN A 116 86.23 106.35 26.20
CA GLN A 116 85.93 107.77 26.06
C GLN A 116 86.31 108.58 27.32
N LYS A 117 86.18 108.01 28.53
CA LYS A 117 86.68 108.62 29.79
C LYS A 117 88.20 108.82 29.79
N LEU A 118 88.93 108.02 29.03
CA LEU A 118 90.40 108.09 28.90
C LEU A 118 90.87 108.86 27.64
N SER A 119 89.98 109.61 26.97
CA SER A 119 90.29 110.34 25.74
C SER A 119 90.24 111.86 25.93
N SER A 120 91.21 112.58 25.36
CA SER A 120 91.43 114.01 25.64
C SER A 120 90.22 114.90 25.27
N PRO A 121 89.75 115.81 26.16
CA PRO A 121 88.48 116.53 25.97
C PRO A 121 88.37 117.41 24.72
N SER A 122 89.48 117.93 24.20
CA SER A 122 89.52 119.08 23.29
C SER A 122 88.91 118.88 21.89
N ARG A 123 88.37 117.69 21.55
CA ARG A 123 87.79 117.43 20.22
C ARG A 123 86.74 116.29 20.15
N ARG A 124 85.74 116.25 21.03
CA ARG A 124 84.50 115.44 20.81
C ARG A 124 83.28 115.89 21.64
N ARG A 125 82.10 115.34 21.28
CA ARG A 125 80.78 115.60 21.89
C ARG A 125 80.70 115.05 23.33
N THR A 126 79.71 115.53 24.09
CA THR A 126 79.51 115.19 25.51
C THR A 126 79.36 113.69 25.74
N ILE A 127 79.77 113.21 26.92
CA ILE A 127 79.67 111.80 27.32
C ILE A 127 78.21 111.30 27.31
N PRO A 128 77.20 112.04 27.82
CA PRO A 128 75.80 111.64 27.71
C PRO A 128 75.34 111.44 26.26
N ASP A 129 75.78 112.27 25.30
CA ASP A 129 75.33 112.18 23.92
C ASP A 129 75.88 110.97 23.17
N THR A 130 77.12 110.55 23.45
CA THR A 130 77.69 109.34 22.83
C THR A 130 77.11 108.08 23.45
N VAL A 131 76.91 108.04 24.77
CA VAL A 131 76.23 106.94 25.47
C VAL A 131 74.78 106.80 24.98
N LYS A 132 73.99 107.89 24.94
CA LYS A 132 72.63 107.89 24.37
C LYS A 132 72.59 107.37 22.93
N ARG A 133 73.56 107.76 22.08
CA ARG A 133 73.63 107.27 20.68
C ARG A 133 74.04 105.80 20.57
N PHE A 134 74.87 105.30 21.47
CA PHE A 134 75.19 103.87 21.54
C PHE A 134 73.97 103.07 22.02
N GLN A 135 73.34 103.50 23.11
CA GLN A 135 72.09 102.92 23.63
C GLN A 135 70.99 102.91 22.55
N ALA A 136 70.77 104.01 21.83
CA ALA A 136 69.79 104.08 20.74
C ALA A 136 70.11 103.13 19.57
N ARG A 137 71.40 102.92 19.24
CA ARG A 137 71.79 101.90 18.25
C ARG A 137 71.53 100.48 18.75
N GLN A 138 71.81 100.21 20.03
CA GLN A 138 71.55 98.91 20.64
C GLN A 138 70.06 98.63 20.84
N ALA A 139 69.25 99.65 21.13
CA ALA A 139 67.79 99.60 21.16
C ALA A 139 67.24 99.22 19.78
N LYS A 140 67.59 99.95 18.72
CA LYS A 140 67.19 99.60 17.35
C LYS A 140 67.67 98.22 16.91
N ALA A 141 68.83 97.76 17.39
CA ALA A 141 69.34 96.41 17.14
C ALA A 141 68.62 95.33 17.96
N SER A 142 68.05 95.64 19.13
CA SER A 142 67.22 94.71 19.91
C SER A 142 65.80 94.66 19.36
N GLU A 143 65.18 95.80 19.11
CA GLU A 143 63.92 95.98 18.38
C GLU A 143 63.91 95.16 17.07
N LYS A 144 64.94 95.30 16.22
CA LYS A 144 65.02 94.52 14.97
C LYS A 144 65.24 93.01 15.19
N ARG A 145 65.92 92.61 16.28
CA ARG A 145 66.01 91.18 16.66
C ARG A 145 64.68 90.65 17.17
N GLU A 146 63.90 91.48 17.85
CA GLU A 146 62.58 91.14 18.38
C GLU A 146 61.53 91.04 17.26
N GLN A 147 61.50 91.99 16.32
CA GLN A 147 60.74 91.91 15.07
C GLN A 147 61.04 90.60 14.32
N LEU A 148 62.32 90.27 14.10
CA LEU A 148 62.72 89.01 13.46
C LEU A 148 62.37 87.75 14.28
N LYS A 149 62.25 87.84 15.60
CA LYS A 149 61.71 86.75 16.44
C LYS A 149 60.19 86.63 16.28
N MET A 150 59.46 87.75 16.29
CA MET A 150 58.01 87.80 16.11
C MET A 150 57.59 87.28 14.73
N GLU A 151 58.28 87.68 13.65
CA GLU A 151 58.08 87.15 12.29
C GLU A 151 58.30 85.63 12.22
N LYS A 152 59.37 85.12 12.84
CA LYS A 152 59.64 83.67 12.90
C LYS A 152 58.57 82.93 13.69
N ALA A 153 58.14 83.47 14.82
CA ALA A 153 57.05 82.91 15.62
C ALA A 153 55.70 82.95 14.88
N GLN A 154 55.44 83.99 14.08
CA GLN A 154 54.27 84.07 13.21
C GLN A 154 54.31 83.00 12.12
N LYS A 155 55.41 82.89 11.37
CA LYS A 155 55.59 81.85 10.34
C LYS A 155 55.45 80.43 10.92
N LEU A 156 55.91 80.21 12.14
CA LEU A 156 55.70 78.95 12.85
C LEU A 156 54.22 78.70 13.21
N ARG A 157 53.48 79.72 13.69
CA ARG A 157 52.03 79.61 13.93
C ARG A 157 51.25 79.33 12.63
N GLU A 158 51.62 79.98 11.53
CA GLU A 158 51.01 79.76 10.21
C GLU A 158 51.28 78.33 9.68
N LEU A 159 52.49 77.80 9.89
CA LEU A 159 52.83 76.40 9.57
C LEU A 159 52.04 75.41 10.43
N LEU A 160 51.95 75.64 11.74
CA LEU A 160 51.15 74.79 12.64
C LEU A 160 49.67 74.78 12.25
N LYS A 161 49.08 75.94 11.93
CA LYS A 161 47.70 76.03 11.44
C LYS A 161 47.49 75.20 10.17
N LYS A 162 48.42 75.24 9.20
CA LYS A 162 48.36 74.42 7.98
C LYS A 162 48.49 72.92 8.28
N VAL A 163 49.32 72.53 9.24
CA VAL A 163 49.43 71.14 9.69
C VAL A 163 48.11 70.66 10.31
N ASP A 164 47.45 71.50 11.11
CA ASP A 164 46.15 71.15 11.72
C ASP A 164 44.99 71.14 10.71
N GLU A 165 45.03 72.01 9.68
CA GLU A 165 44.13 71.95 8.52
C GLU A 165 44.29 70.64 7.73
N VAL A 166 45.54 70.19 7.51
CA VAL A 166 45.83 68.90 6.84
C VAL A 166 45.40 67.70 7.69
N LYS A 167 45.57 67.73 9.01
CA LYS A 167 45.02 66.70 9.91
C LYS A 167 43.50 66.64 9.79
N ALA A 168 42.81 67.78 9.93
CA ALA A 168 41.35 67.85 9.84
C ALA A 168 40.82 67.41 8.46
N ALA A 169 41.58 67.57 7.38
CA ALA A 169 41.26 67.00 6.07
C ALA A 169 41.43 65.46 6.05
N LYS A 170 42.54 64.93 6.59
CA LYS A 170 42.77 63.48 6.72
C LYS A 170 41.71 62.80 7.58
N ASP A 171 41.34 63.39 8.71
CA ASP A 171 40.34 62.86 9.64
C ASP A 171 38.95 62.81 9.00
N LYS A 172 38.59 63.83 8.19
CA LYS A 172 37.36 63.79 7.36
C LYS A 172 37.40 62.66 6.33
N LEU A 173 38.49 62.46 5.62
CA LEU A 173 38.61 61.36 4.65
C LEU A 173 38.48 59.97 5.30
N ILE A 174 39.00 59.81 6.52
CA ILE A 174 38.84 58.59 7.33
C ILE A 174 37.37 58.39 7.73
N GLU A 175 36.71 59.42 8.24
CA GLU A 175 35.30 59.36 8.65
C GLU A 175 34.36 59.16 7.44
N ASP A 176 34.60 59.80 6.30
CA ASP A 176 33.88 59.56 5.04
C ASP A 176 34.07 58.13 4.52
N ARG A 177 35.26 57.52 4.72
CA ARG A 177 35.53 56.11 4.37
C ARG A 177 34.76 55.18 5.32
N ARG A 178 34.75 55.49 6.62
CA ARG A 178 33.99 54.77 7.66
C ARG A 178 32.49 54.81 7.41
N GLN A 179 31.90 55.97 7.15
CA GLN A 179 30.46 56.11 6.88
C GLN A 179 30.05 55.38 5.59
N ARG A 180 30.87 55.42 4.54
CA ARG A 180 30.66 54.62 3.33
C ARG A 180 30.71 53.11 3.61
N LEU A 181 31.61 52.65 4.48
CA LEU A 181 31.68 51.24 4.91
C LEU A 181 30.47 50.84 5.77
N GLU A 182 30.09 51.67 6.75
CA GLU A 182 28.93 51.42 7.62
C GLU A 182 27.63 51.38 6.80
N MET A 183 27.46 52.26 5.82
CA MET A 183 26.30 52.23 4.92
C MET A 183 26.27 50.96 4.06
N LYS A 184 27.42 50.46 3.58
CA LYS A 184 27.53 49.17 2.88
C LYS A 184 27.14 48.01 3.81
N LEU A 185 27.65 47.98 5.04
CA LEU A 185 27.33 46.96 6.04
C LEU A 185 25.85 46.96 6.44
N LYS A 186 25.25 48.15 6.65
CA LYS A 186 23.82 48.31 6.96
C LYS A 186 22.94 47.78 5.83
N ARG A 187 23.20 48.16 4.57
CA ARG A 187 22.48 47.63 3.39
C ARG A 187 22.63 46.11 3.26
N ALA A 188 23.81 45.56 3.53
CA ALA A 188 24.03 44.11 3.53
C ALA A 188 23.22 43.40 4.63
N ALA A 189 23.13 43.98 5.84
CA ALA A 189 22.31 43.47 6.93
C ALA A 189 20.81 43.55 6.63
N GLU A 190 20.35 44.67 6.04
CA GLU A 190 18.95 44.86 5.59
C GLU A 190 18.57 43.84 4.51
N ASN A 191 19.40 43.67 3.47
CA ASN A 191 19.19 42.66 2.42
C ASN A 191 19.18 41.23 2.99
N ARG A 192 20.09 40.92 3.92
CA ARG A 192 20.10 39.62 4.63
C ARG A 192 18.83 39.40 5.44
N ASN A 193 18.33 40.43 6.13
CA ASN A 193 17.10 40.36 6.91
C ASN A 193 15.85 40.22 6.03
N LEU A 194 15.80 40.89 4.86
CA LEU A 194 14.74 40.70 3.87
C LEU A 194 14.76 39.28 3.29
N HIS A 195 15.94 38.75 2.94
CA HIS A 195 16.10 37.38 2.46
C HIS A 195 15.66 36.34 3.51
N LEU A 196 16.00 36.54 4.79
CA LEU A 196 15.56 35.69 5.89
C LEU A 196 14.04 35.78 6.10
N LYS A 197 13.44 36.98 6.06
CA LYS A 197 11.97 37.16 6.13
C LYS A 197 11.26 36.41 5.00
N GLU A 198 11.75 36.50 3.76
CA GLU A 198 11.14 35.79 2.62
C GLU A 198 11.35 34.26 2.70
N ILE A 199 12.44 33.78 3.29
CA ILE A 199 12.62 32.35 3.63
C ILE A 199 11.60 31.90 4.69
N MET A 200 11.36 32.71 5.72
CA MET A 200 10.37 32.39 6.77
C MET A 200 8.95 32.41 6.21
N ARG A 201 8.59 33.41 5.40
CA ARG A 201 7.29 33.50 4.73
C ARG A 201 7.04 32.26 3.85
N LYS A 202 7.98 31.93 2.94
CA LYS A 202 7.91 30.69 2.13
C LYS A 202 7.88 29.40 2.94
N ALA A 203 8.38 29.40 4.18
CA ALA A 203 8.26 28.25 5.07
C ALA A 203 6.86 28.15 5.71
N HIS A 204 6.23 29.30 6.02
CA HIS A 204 4.84 29.37 6.47
C HIS A 204 3.86 28.96 5.37
N ASP A 205 4.01 29.52 4.16
CA ASP A 205 3.20 29.17 2.97
C ASP A 205 3.20 27.65 2.72
N GLU A 206 4.36 26.99 2.86
CA GLU A 206 4.50 25.53 2.70
C GLU A 206 3.98 24.73 3.90
N GLU A 207 3.90 25.32 5.09
CA GLU A 207 3.30 24.68 6.27
C GLU A 207 1.77 24.74 6.22
N GLU A 208 1.19 25.86 5.76
CA GLU A 208 -0.25 26.01 5.55
C GLU A 208 -0.76 25.03 4.48
N LYS A 209 -0.07 24.92 3.34
CA LYS A 209 -0.37 23.86 2.34
C LYS A 209 -0.30 22.45 2.94
N LEU A 210 0.61 22.19 3.89
CA LEU A 210 0.69 20.89 4.57
C LEU A 210 -0.46 20.67 5.56
N LYS A 211 -0.96 21.73 6.22
CA LYS A 211 -2.17 21.69 7.07
C LYS A 211 -3.42 21.46 6.21
N GLU A 212 -3.56 22.15 5.09
CA GLU A 212 -4.65 21.99 4.12
C GLU A 212 -4.65 20.58 3.51
N ILE A 213 -3.50 20.08 3.04
CA ILE A 213 -3.38 18.70 2.55
C ILE A 213 -3.74 17.68 3.64
N ALA A 214 -3.38 17.93 4.91
CA ALA A 214 -3.78 17.06 6.02
C ALA A 214 -5.30 17.07 6.24
N PHE A 215 -5.92 18.26 6.24
CA PHE A 215 -7.37 18.42 6.35
C PHE A 215 -8.13 17.72 5.21
N ILE A 216 -7.69 17.90 3.95
CA ILE A 216 -8.28 17.21 2.78
C ILE A 216 -8.12 15.69 2.90
N ASN A 217 -6.96 15.18 3.35
CA ASN A 217 -6.77 13.73 3.52
C ASN A 217 -7.62 13.14 4.66
N GLU A 218 -7.93 13.93 5.70
CA GLU A 218 -8.84 13.53 6.78
C GLU A 218 -10.31 13.55 6.30
N LEU A 219 -10.73 14.61 5.61
CA LEU A 219 -12.07 14.71 5.01
C LEU A 219 -12.31 13.59 3.98
N GLU A 220 -11.33 13.31 3.12
CA GLU A 220 -11.33 12.14 2.22
C GLU A 220 -11.46 10.81 2.98
N ALA A 221 -10.84 10.68 4.15
CA ALA A 221 -10.88 9.46 4.96
C ALA A 221 -12.21 9.31 5.70
N GLN A 222 -12.87 10.43 6.06
CA GLN A 222 -14.21 10.43 6.64
C GLN A 222 -15.27 10.11 5.58
N ASN A 223 -15.19 10.74 4.40
CA ASN A 223 -16.08 10.41 3.28
C ASN A 223 -15.99 8.93 2.89
N LYS A 224 -14.78 8.36 2.76
CA LYS A 224 -14.59 6.93 2.45
C LYS A 224 -15.11 5.98 3.55
N ARG A 225 -15.22 6.43 4.80
CA ARG A 225 -15.93 5.67 5.86
C ARG A 225 -17.43 5.77 5.68
N HIS A 226 -17.95 6.97 5.39
CA HIS A 226 -19.37 7.20 5.12
C HIS A 226 -19.84 6.38 3.91
N ASP A 227 -19.14 6.45 2.77
CA ASP A 227 -19.42 5.67 1.56
C ASP A 227 -19.47 4.16 1.85
N PHE A 228 -18.53 3.66 2.68
CA PHE A 228 -18.50 2.26 3.08
C PHE A 228 -19.68 1.89 4.00
N MET A 229 -20.02 2.73 4.98
CA MET A 229 -21.19 2.52 5.85
C MET A 229 -22.49 2.51 5.02
N THR A 230 -22.64 3.44 4.07
CA THR A 230 -23.78 3.45 3.14
C THR A 230 -23.83 2.16 2.31
N GLN A 231 -22.71 1.69 1.76
CA GLN A 231 -22.67 0.44 1.00
C GLN A 231 -22.97 -0.82 1.83
N CYS A 232 -22.63 -0.83 3.13
CA CYS A 232 -23.06 -1.86 4.06
C CYS A 232 -24.56 -1.78 4.33
N GLN A 233 -25.08 -0.58 4.63
CA GLN A 233 -26.49 -0.37 4.90
C GLN A 233 -27.37 -0.72 3.68
N GLU A 234 -27.00 -0.30 2.47
CA GLU A 234 -27.71 -0.71 1.24
C GLU A 234 -27.68 -2.24 1.02
N GLN A 235 -26.72 -2.99 1.56
CA GLN A 235 -26.68 -4.45 1.49
C GLN A 235 -27.57 -5.08 2.56
N GLU A 236 -27.58 -4.52 3.77
CA GLU A 236 -28.47 -4.91 4.87
C GLU A 236 -29.94 -4.65 4.49
N ASP A 237 -30.27 -3.46 3.98
CA ASP A 237 -31.60 -3.10 3.46
C ASP A 237 -32.06 -4.05 2.34
N ARG A 238 -31.15 -4.42 1.42
CA ARG A 238 -31.45 -5.39 0.34
C ARG A 238 -31.68 -6.80 0.87
N LEU A 239 -30.93 -7.24 1.89
CA LEU A 239 -31.13 -8.54 2.53
C LEU A 239 -32.43 -8.57 3.36
N GLN A 240 -32.74 -7.47 4.05
CA GLN A 240 -33.99 -7.29 4.78
C GLN A 240 -35.19 -7.30 3.83
N GLY A 241 -35.17 -6.53 2.74
CA GLY A 241 -36.24 -6.53 1.73
C GLY A 241 -36.49 -7.91 1.12
N ILE A 242 -35.43 -8.70 0.88
CA ILE A 242 -35.55 -10.11 0.45
C ILE A 242 -36.13 -11.00 1.55
N HIS A 243 -35.86 -10.73 2.83
CA HIS A 243 -36.44 -11.45 3.95
C HIS A 243 -37.94 -11.13 4.12
N GLU A 244 -38.30 -9.85 4.08
CA GLU A 244 -39.69 -9.37 4.11
C GLU A 244 -40.50 -9.88 2.91
N GLU A 245 -39.93 -9.91 1.70
CA GLU A 245 -40.60 -10.47 0.52
C GLU A 245 -40.88 -11.98 0.70
N ARG A 246 -39.93 -12.73 1.29
CA ARG A 246 -40.14 -14.15 1.61
C ARG A 246 -41.21 -14.34 2.69
N GLN A 247 -41.19 -13.53 3.74
CA GLN A 247 -42.18 -13.56 4.81
C GLN A 247 -43.58 -13.25 4.26
N ARG A 248 -43.75 -12.16 3.50
CA ARG A 248 -45.03 -11.81 2.87
C ARG A 248 -45.53 -12.90 1.91
N LYS A 249 -44.62 -13.58 1.19
CA LYS A 249 -44.96 -14.76 0.36
C LYS A 249 -45.28 -16.03 1.16
N GLN A 250 -44.84 -16.14 2.41
CA GLN A 250 -45.26 -17.21 3.34
C GLN A 250 -46.63 -16.88 3.95
N GLU A 251 -46.84 -15.64 4.38
CA GLU A 251 -48.12 -15.13 4.89
C GLU A 251 -49.23 -15.23 3.82
N GLU A 252 -48.95 -14.83 2.58
CA GLU A 252 -49.89 -14.94 1.45
C GLU A 252 -50.25 -16.41 1.15
N LYS A 253 -49.29 -17.33 1.27
CA LYS A 253 -49.53 -18.78 1.12
C LYS A 253 -50.37 -19.33 2.26
N ALA A 254 -50.03 -18.99 3.51
CA ALA A 254 -50.76 -19.42 4.70
C ALA A 254 -52.21 -18.89 4.68
N ALA A 255 -52.43 -17.64 4.27
CA ALA A 255 -53.76 -17.07 4.11
C ALA A 255 -54.56 -17.77 3.00
N LYS A 256 -53.93 -18.12 1.87
CA LYS A 256 -54.57 -18.91 0.80
C LYS A 256 -54.90 -20.33 1.25
N GLU A 257 -54.02 -20.98 2.00
CA GLU A 257 -54.23 -22.33 2.55
C GLU A 257 -55.35 -22.32 3.60
N ALA A 258 -55.37 -21.35 4.51
CA ALA A 258 -56.44 -21.15 5.49
C ALA A 258 -57.81 -20.89 4.81
N ALA A 259 -57.87 -20.05 3.77
CA ALA A 259 -59.10 -19.81 3.02
C ALA A 259 -59.61 -21.07 2.26
N VAL A 260 -58.69 -21.93 1.79
CA VAL A 260 -59.03 -23.23 1.19
C VAL A 260 -59.52 -24.22 2.25
N GLU A 261 -58.90 -24.23 3.44
CA GLU A 261 -59.31 -25.07 4.57
C GLU A 261 -60.68 -24.64 5.13
N GLU A 262 -60.93 -23.34 5.28
CA GLU A 262 -62.22 -22.78 5.66
C GLU A 262 -63.31 -23.14 4.63
N ARG A 263 -63.03 -22.97 3.33
CA ARG A 263 -63.96 -23.38 2.27
C ARG A 263 -64.24 -24.89 2.30
N ARG A 264 -63.26 -25.73 2.63
CA ARG A 264 -63.44 -27.17 2.83
C ARG A 264 -64.32 -27.46 4.06
N LYS A 265 -64.05 -26.82 5.20
CA LYS A 265 -64.86 -26.91 6.42
C LYS A 265 -66.31 -26.48 6.18
N ALA A 266 -66.53 -25.40 5.41
CA ALA A 266 -67.87 -24.93 5.04
C ALA A 266 -68.63 -25.94 4.15
N LEU A 267 -67.97 -26.55 3.16
CA LEU A 267 -68.56 -27.60 2.32
C LEU A 267 -68.85 -28.88 3.10
N GLU A 268 -68.00 -29.23 4.07
CA GLU A 268 -68.21 -30.38 4.95
C GLU A 268 -69.35 -30.14 5.95
N ALA A 269 -69.45 -28.94 6.53
CA ALA A 269 -70.60 -28.51 7.34
C ALA A 269 -71.90 -28.47 6.52
N GLU A 270 -71.88 -27.98 5.27
CA GLU A 270 -73.06 -28.00 4.39
C GLU A 270 -73.51 -29.45 4.09
N ARG A 271 -72.55 -30.37 3.91
CA ARG A 271 -72.82 -31.82 3.77
C ARG A 271 -73.42 -32.41 5.06
N GLN A 272 -72.88 -32.06 6.22
CA GLN A 272 -73.42 -32.50 7.52
C GLN A 272 -74.86 -31.99 7.71
N VAL A 273 -75.12 -30.70 7.51
CA VAL A 273 -76.48 -30.12 7.58
C VAL A 273 -77.45 -30.75 6.56
N LYS A 274 -76.98 -31.16 5.38
CA LYS A 274 -77.79 -31.93 4.40
C LYS A 274 -78.10 -33.35 4.89
N LEU A 275 -77.15 -34.02 5.55
CA LEU A 275 -77.35 -35.35 6.15
C LEU A 275 -78.27 -35.28 7.37
N GLU A 276 -78.10 -34.28 8.24
CA GLU A 276 -78.98 -34.03 9.38
C GLU A 276 -80.42 -33.75 8.91
N LYS A 277 -80.61 -32.89 7.90
CA LYS A 277 -81.94 -32.66 7.30
C LYS A 277 -82.52 -33.91 6.62
N MET A 278 -81.70 -34.85 6.16
CA MET A 278 -82.17 -36.15 5.68
C MET A 278 -82.63 -37.03 6.86
N GLN A 279 -81.81 -37.16 7.91
CA GLN A 279 -82.13 -37.93 9.11
C GLN A 279 -83.34 -37.36 9.85
N GLU A 280 -83.48 -36.04 9.94
CA GLU A 280 -84.63 -35.35 10.54
C GLU A 280 -85.91 -35.61 9.73
N ARG A 281 -85.84 -35.57 8.40
CA ARG A 281 -86.96 -35.97 7.52
C ARG A 281 -87.31 -37.45 7.66
N GLN A 282 -86.33 -38.31 7.91
CA GLN A 282 -86.56 -39.74 8.13
C GLN A 282 -87.19 -39.97 9.51
N ARG A 283 -86.61 -39.45 10.60
CA ARG A 283 -87.22 -39.44 11.94
C ARG A 283 -88.64 -38.89 11.93
N LYS A 284 -88.91 -37.78 11.24
CA LYS A 284 -90.28 -37.22 11.11
C LYS A 284 -91.25 -38.10 10.31
N ARG A 285 -90.76 -38.94 9.39
CA ARG A 285 -91.58 -39.98 8.71
C ARG A 285 -91.80 -41.19 9.62
N ASP A 286 -90.78 -41.61 10.34
CA ASP A 286 -90.82 -42.75 11.24
C ASP A 286 -91.73 -42.43 12.44
N GLU A 287 -91.63 -41.24 13.04
CA GLU A 287 -92.56 -40.71 14.05
C GLU A 287 -94.00 -40.62 13.53
N GLN A 288 -94.22 -40.24 12.27
CA GLN A 288 -95.57 -40.22 11.66
C GLN A 288 -96.10 -41.62 11.40
N ALA A 289 -95.24 -42.56 11.02
CA ALA A 289 -95.59 -43.97 10.86
C ALA A 289 -95.90 -44.59 12.22
N ASP A 290 -95.12 -44.31 13.25
CA ASP A 290 -95.27 -44.86 14.60
C ASP A 290 -96.45 -44.23 15.34
N LYS A 291 -96.76 -42.94 15.15
CA LYS A 291 -98.04 -42.35 15.60
C LYS A 291 -99.22 -43.08 14.95
N LYS A 292 -99.20 -43.29 13.63
CA LYS A 292 -100.25 -44.05 12.92
C LYS A 292 -100.31 -45.54 13.31
N LYS A 293 -99.19 -46.16 13.72
CA LYS A 293 -99.18 -47.51 14.32
C LYS A 293 -99.81 -47.48 15.70
N GLN A 294 -99.42 -46.55 16.57
CA GLN A 294 -99.96 -46.42 17.93
C GLN A 294 -101.45 -46.06 17.93
N GLU A 295 -101.92 -45.25 16.99
CA GLU A 295 -103.34 -44.99 16.76
C GLU A 295 -104.07 -46.29 16.40
N LYS A 296 -103.59 -47.02 15.38
CA LYS A 296 -104.16 -48.33 14.98
C LYS A 296 -104.02 -49.43 16.03
N GLU A 297 -103.02 -49.35 16.89
CA GLU A 297 -102.86 -50.27 18.00
C GLU A 297 -103.81 -49.91 19.15
N LYS A 298 -104.02 -48.63 19.44
CA LYS A 298 -105.08 -48.18 20.36
C LYS A 298 -106.46 -48.57 19.84
N GLU A 299 -106.78 -48.31 18.58
CA GLU A 299 -108.01 -48.81 17.93
C GLU A 299 -108.17 -50.33 18.10
N ARG A 300 -107.10 -51.10 17.91
CA ARG A 300 -107.11 -52.56 18.15
C ARG A 300 -107.27 -52.93 19.61
N GLN A 301 -106.64 -52.23 20.55
CA GLN A 301 -106.75 -52.47 21.99
C GLN A 301 -108.12 -52.06 22.52
N GLU A 302 -108.71 -50.98 22.01
CA GLU A 302 -110.06 -50.51 22.32
C GLU A 302 -111.11 -51.44 21.72
N LEU A 303 -110.98 -51.86 20.47
CA LEU A 303 -111.82 -52.92 19.88
C LEU A 303 -111.64 -54.27 20.59
N ALA A 304 -110.45 -54.57 21.11
CA ALA A 304 -110.21 -55.78 21.90
C ALA A 304 -110.82 -55.69 23.32
N ARG A 305 -110.82 -54.50 23.94
CA ARG A 305 -111.50 -54.20 25.21
C ARG A 305 -113.01 -54.18 25.04
N GLU A 306 -113.52 -53.62 23.96
CA GLU A 306 -114.94 -53.65 23.59
C GLU A 306 -115.39 -55.08 23.34
N LYS A 307 -114.65 -55.85 22.52
CA LYS A 307 -114.86 -57.31 22.38
C LYS A 307 -114.60 -58.08 23.67
N ALA A 308 -113.91 -57.54 24.66
CA ALA A 308 -113.79 -58.18 25.98
C ALA A 308 -114.99 -57.88 26.87
N ARG A 309 -115.57 -56.67 26.80
CA ARG A 309 -116.86 -56.33 27.40
C ARG A 309 -118.00 -57.11 26.77
N ASP A 310 -118.14 -57.08 25.44
CA ASP A 310 -119.08 -57.89 24.68
C ASP A 310 -118.91 -59.41 24.93
N ARG A 311 -117.68 -59.91 25.16
CA ARG A 311 -117.48 -61.29 25.63
C ARG A 311 -117.82 -61.50 27.11
N SER A 312 -117.64 -60.50 27.99
CA SER A 312 -118.03 -60.56 29.40
C SER A 312 -119.55 -60.54 29.53
N GLU A 313 -120.22 -59.59 28.88
CA GLU A 313 -121.67 -59.45 28.78
C GLU A 313 -122.29 -60.69 28.14
N ARG A 314 -121.69 -61.25 27.08
CA ARG A 314 -122.10 -62.55 26.52
C ARG A 314 -121.82 -63.72 27.45
N LEU A 315 -120.74 -63.71 28.25
CA LEU A 315 -120.46 -64.77 29.22
C LEU A 315 -121.39 -64.69 30.44
N GLU A 316 -121.79 -63.49 30.86
CA GLU A 316 -122.80 -63.26 31.90
C GLU A 316 -124.19 -63.65 31.38
N ALA A 317 -124.53 -63.31 30.13
CA ALA A 317 -125.75 -63.79 29.48
C ALA A 317 -125.74 -65.31 29.25
N LEU A 318 -124.59 -65.90 28.89
CA LEU A 318 -124.43 -67.36 28.81
C LEU A 318 -124.50 -67.99 30.20
N HIS A 319 -123.97 -67.36 31.24
CA HIS A 319 -124.01 -67.87 32.62
C HIS A 319 -125.42 -67.77 33.20
N ALA A 320 -126.17 -66.69 32.92
CA ALA A 320 -127.59 -66.59 33.24
C ALA A 320 -128.40 -67.67 32.50
N ALA A 321 -128.24 -67.78 31.17
CA ALA A 321 -128.85 -68.83 30.38
C ALA A 321 -128.36 -70.24 30.76
N GLN A 322 -127.17 -70.39 31.35
CA GLN A 322 -126.62 -71.65 31.86
C GLN A 322 -127.09 -71.95 33.28
N LEU A 323 -127.53 -70.97 34.07
CA LEU A 323 -128.24 -71.17 35.32
C LEU A 323 -129.70 -71.58 35.04
N GLU A 324 -130.40 -70.86 34.16
CA GLU A 324 -131.73 -71.27 33.67
C GLU A 324 -131.67 -72.65 33.01
N ALA A 325 -130.69 -72.88 32.13
CA ALA A 325 -130.44 -74.20 31.56
C ALA A 325 -129.89 -75.18 32.59
N GLN A 326 -129.29 -74.81 33.72
CA GLN A 326 -128.96 -75.77 34.80
C GLN A 326 -130.21 -76.20 35.56
N GLU A 327 -131.21 -75.32 35.73
CA GLU A 327 -132.51 -75.72 36.30
C GLU A 327 -133.31 -76.62 35.32
N GLU A 328 -133.15 -76.44 34.01
CA GLU A 328 -133.63 -77.42 33.01
C GLU A 328 -132.74 -78.68 32.91
N LEU A 329 -131.43 -78.56 33.08
CA LEU A 329 -130.47 -79.63 32.86
C LEU A 329 -130.31 -80.50 34.10
N GLN A 330 -130.63 -80.03 35.31
CA GLN A 330 -130.90 -80.92 36.45
C GLN A 330 -132.09 -81.84 36.13
N LYS A 331 -133.16 -81.31 35.52
CA LYS A 331 -134.33 -82.09 35.05
C LYS A 331 -134.00 -83.05 33.89
N LYS A 332 -132.89 -82.84 33.16
CA LYS A 332 -132.47 -83.65 31.98
C LYS A 332 -131.22 -84.52 32.21
N ILE A 333 -130.34 -84.22 33.16
CA ILE A 333 -129.16 -85.06 33.53
C ILE A 333 -129.61 -86.37 34.14
N GLN A 334 -130.68 -86.31 34.95
CA GLN A 334 -131.36 -87.49 35.49
C GLN A 334 -131.98 -88.40 34.39
N GLN A 335 -132.01 -87.93 33.13
CA GLN A 335 -132.45 -88.68 31.95
C GLN A 335 -131.31 -89.01 30.96
N LYS A 336 -130.05 -88.61 31.23
CA LYS A 336 -128.93 -88.73 30.25
C LYS A 336 -127.60 -89.25 30.79
N GLN A 337 -127.50 -89.61 32.07
CA GLN A 337 -126.40 -90.47 32.55
C GLN A 337 -126.37 -91.84 31.83
N GLU A 338 -127.48 -92.25 31.22
CA GLU A 338 -127.67 -93.56 30.57
C GLU A 338 -127.07 -93.66 29.14
N GLU A 339 -126.74 -92.55 28.47
CA GLU A 339 -126.38 -92.58 27.03
C GLU A 339 -124.89 -92.42 26.70
N TYR A 340 -124.13 -91.59 27.43
CA TYR A 340 -122.85 -91.07 26.92
C TYR A 340 -121.64 -92.02 27.06
N ALA A 341 -121.76 -93.12 27.81
CA ALA A 341 -120.67 -94.09 28.02
C ALA A 341 -120.21 -94.83 26.73
N ARG A 342 -120.77 -94.51 25.56
CA ARG A 342 -120.77 -95.37 24.36
C ARG A 342 -119.98 -94.87 23.14
N ARG A 343 -119.35 -93.68 23.18
CA ARG A 343 -118.73 -93.05 21.97
C ARG A 343 -117.45 -92.20 22.20
N HIS A 344 -116.75 -92.35 23.32
CA HIS A 344 -115.51 -91.59 23.56
C HIS A 344 -114.31 -92.09 22.72
N GLU A 345 -114.36 -93.33 22.24
CA GLU A 345 -113.18 -94.19 22.11
C GLU A 345 -112.38 -94.07 20.79
N GLU A 346 -112.91 -93.43 19.75
CA GLU A 346 -112.48 -93.73 18.36
C GLU A 346 -111.72 -92.64 17.58
N ASN A 347 -111.47 -91.43 18.12
CA ASN A 347 -111.10 -90.27 17.26
C ASN A 347 -109.94 -89.38 17.78
N ILE A 348 -108.80 -89.99 18.15
CA ILE A 348 -107.59 -89.27 18.64
C ILE A 348 -106.30 -89.57 17.83
N GLU A 349 -106.30 -90.57 16.95
CA GLU A 349 -105.05 -91.24 16.51
C GLU A 349 -104.32 -90.65 15.28
N GLN A 350 -104.75 -89.53 14.69
CA GLN A 350 -104.18 -89.01 13.42
C GLN A 350 -103.46 -87.67 13.58
N ILE A 351 -102.33 -87.72 14.31
CA ILE A 351 -101.60 -86.57 14.86
C ILE A 351 -100.18 -86.41 14.24
N ARG A 352 -99.86 -85.20 13.75
CA ARG A 352 -98.50 -84.57 13.54
C ARG A 352 -97.44 -85.23 12.63
N GLN A 353 -97.02 -84.49 11.58
CA GLN A 353 -95.63 -84.29 11.04
C GLN A 353 -95.73 -83.36 9.77
N LYS A 354 -94.74 -82.64 9.21
CA LYS A 354 -93.24 -82.59 9.28
C LYS A 354 -92.73 -81.17 8.82
N ALA A 355 -91.41 -80.88 8.78
CA ALA A 355 -90.83 -79.54 8.42
C ALA A 355 -89.34 -79.53 7.93
N LEU A 356 -88.83 -78.35 7.48
CA LEU A 356 -87.40 -77.83 7.42
C LEU A 356 -86.48 -77.95 6.14
N GLU A 357 -85.32 -77.20 6.14
CA GLU A 357 -84.05 -77.22 5.30
C GLU A 357 -83.93 -76.45 3.92
N LEU A 358 -82.74 -76.12 3.30
CA LEU A 358 -81.45 -75.43 3.70
C LEU A 358 -80.46 -75.09 2.49
N SER A 359 -79.27 -74.46 2.73
CA SER A 359 -77.98 -74.38 1.90
C SER A 359 -77.51 -73.07 1.13
N ILE A 360 -76.17 -72.89 0.86
CA ILE A 360 -75.37 -71.62 0.56
C ILE A 360 -74.05 -71.84 -0.32
N LEU A 361 -73.23 -70.77 -0.65
CA LEU A 361 -71.79 -70.64 -1.16
C LEU A 361 -71.59 -70.05 -2.63
N LYS A 362 -70.44 -69.61 -3.23
CA LYS A 362 -68.93 -69.68 -3.05
C LYS A 362 -68.08 -68.69 -3.96
N CYS A 363 -66.76 -68.42 -3.69
CA CYS A 363 -65.61 -67.90 -4.57
C CYS A 363 -65.59 -66.42 -5.11
N SER A 364 -64.52 -65.74 -5.65
CA SER A 364 -62.99 -65.82 -5.65
C SER A 364 -62.27 -64.56 -6.31
N ASP A 365 -60.94 -64.58 -6.62
CA ASP A 365 -59.92 -63.45 -6.63
C ASP A 365 -58.94 -63.44 -7.90
N ASP A 366 -57.86 -62.64 -8.24
CA ASP A 366 -57.07 -61.40 -7.82
C ASP A 366 -56.01 -60.92 -8.95
N VAL A 367 -55.14 -59.89 -8.73
CA VAL A 367 -53.72 -59.58 -9.26
C VAL A 367 -53.40 -58.27 -10.08
N ALA A 368 -52.18 -57.64 -9.91
CA ALA A 368 -51.70 -56.33 -10.48
C ALA A 368 -50.11 -56.18 -10.72
N PRO A 369 -49.48 -55.04 -11.21
CA PRO A 369 -48.38 -55.07 -12.25
C PRO A 369 -47.13 -54.07 -12.25
N LYS A 370 -46.24 -54.13 -13.30
CA LYS A 370 -45.30 -53.12 -13.97
C LYS A 370 -43.75 -53.00 -13.65
N LEU A 371 -42.93 -52.54 -14.65
CA LEU A 371 -41.44 -52.27 -14.65
C LEU A 371 -40.92 -51.23 -15.72
N ALA A 372 -39.64 -50.76 -15.68
CA ALA A 372 -39.02 -49.71 -16.55
C ALA A 372 -37.43 -49.75 -16.72
N PRO A 373 -36.76 -48.96 -17.62
CA PRO A 373 -35.32 -49.10 -18.07
C PRO A 373 -34.22 -48.15 -17.48
N TYR A 374 -32.94 -48.21 -17.97
CA TYR A 374 -31.69 -47.62 -17.37
C TYR A 374 -30.62 -47.04 -18.36
N GLU A 375 -29.66 -46.21 -17.87
CA GLU A 375 -28.61 -45.50 -18.66
C GLU A 375 -27.10 -45.58 -18.20
N THR A 376 -26.72 -46.36 -17.18
CA THR A 376 -25.41 -46.16 -16.47
C THR A 376 -24.16 -46.92 -16.99
N GLN A 377 -22.96 -46.34 -16.77
CA GLN A 377 -21.62 -46.96 -17.02
C GLN A 377 -21.35 -48.23 -16.19
N LYS A 378 -20.28 -49.01 -16.50
CA LYS A 378 -20.05 -50.36 -15.93
C LYS A 378 -18.68 -50.59 -15.26
N LEU A 379 -18.62 -51.58 -14.38
CA LEU A 379 -17.50 -51.97 -13.52
C LEU A 379 -17.34 -53.50 -13.54
N CYS A 380 -16.11 -54.01 -13.68
CA CYS A 380 -15.83 -55.44 -13.50
C CYS A 380 -15.51 -55.75 -12.04
N ASN A 381 -16.32 -56.58 -11.37
CA ASN A 381 -16.12 -56.92 -9.95
C ASN A 381 -14.90 -57.82 -9.68
N VAL A 382 -14.44 -58.62 -10.67
CA VAL A 382 -13.23 -59.46 -10.53
C VAL A 382 -11.96 -58.61 -10.51
N CYS A 383 -11.87 -57.59 -11.37
CA CYS A 383 -10.67 -56.76 -11.49
C CYS A 383 -10.77 -55.38 -10.80
N ASN A 384 -11.95 -54.97 -10.33
CA ASN A 384 -12.26 -53.61 -9.86
C ASN A 384 -11.89 -52.49 -10.86
N VAL A 385 -11.91 -52.79 -12.16
CA VAL A 385 -11.63 -51.83 -13.24
C VAL A 385 -12.93 -51.20 -13.75
N LEU A 386 -12.97 -49.87 -13.79
CA LEU A 386 -14.07 -49.06 -14.31
C LEU A 386 -13.99 -49.02 -15.86
N ILE A 387 -15.12 -49.29 -16.53
CA ILE A 387 -15.17 -49.55 -17.97
C ILE A 387 -16.00 -48.47 -18.65
N ALA A 388 -15.30 -47.49 -19.24
CA ALA A 388 -15.90 -46.26 -19.76
C ALA A 388 -16.59 -46.41 -21.14
N SER A 389 -16.33 -47.50 -21.88
CA SER A 389 -17.00 -47.79 -23.16
C SER A 389 -16.98 -49.28 -23.49
N GLU A 390 -17.83 -49.70 -24.42
CA GLU A 390 -17.93 -51.10 -24.89
C GLU A 390 -16.64 -51.59 -25.59
N VAL A 391 -15.93 -50.70 -26.29
CA VAL A 391 -14.60 -51.00 -26.85
C VAL A 391 -13.60 -51.32 -25.73
N TYR A 392 -13.67 -50.59 -24.61
CA TYR A 392 -12.86 -50.88 -23.43
C TYR A 392 -13.28 -52.18 -22.73
N LEU A 393 -14.57 -52.54 -22.75
CA LEU A 393 -15.07 -53.81 -22.22
C LEU A 393 -14.47 -55.00 -22.98
N LEU A 394 -14.54 -54.98 -24.31
CA LEU A 394 -14.02 -56.05 -25.17
C LEU A 394 -12.48 -56.18 -25.06
N SER A 395 -11.77 -55.06 -24.84
CA SER A 395 -10.34 -55.08 -24.52
C SER A 395 -10.06 -55.70 -23.14
N HIS A 396 -10.83 -55.31 -22.12
CA HIS A 396 -10.66 -55.79 -20.74
C HIS A 396 -10.89 -57.31 -20.61
N LEU A 397 -11.96 -57.84 -21.21
CA LEU A 397 -12.30 -59.27 -21.16
C LEU A 397 -11.27 -60.18 -21.88
N ARG A 398 -10.52 -59.61 -22.84
CA ARG A 398 -9.42 -60.29 -23.54
C ARG A 398 -8.07 -60.12 -22.83
N GLY A 399 -8.01 -59.35 -21.74
CA GLY A 399 -6.79 -59.11 -20.98
C GLY A 399 -6.43 -60.26 -20.04
N ARG A 400 -5.16 -60.68 -20.07
CA ARG A 400 -4.59 -61.76 -19.22
C ARG A 400 -5.04 -61.68 -17.75
N LYS A 401 -4.94 -60.51 -17.12
CA LYS A 401 -5.35 -60.28 -15.72
C LYS A 401 -6.82 -60.59 -15.41
N HIS A 402 -7.73 -60.38 -16.37
CA HIS A 402 -9.15 -60.74 -16.20
C HIS A 402 -9.34 -62.25 -16.32
N GLN A 403 -8.69 -62.87 -17.31
CA GLN A 403 -8.76 -64.32 -17.54
C GLN A 403 -8.14 -65.11 -16.37
N GLU A 404 -7.00 -64.65 -15.84
CA GLU A 404 -6.35 -65.18 -14.63
C GLU A 404 -7.23 -65.00 -13.37
N GLY A 405 -7.89 -63.84 -13.22
CA GLY A 405 -8.85 -63.58 -12.15
C GLY A 405 -10.10 -64.46 -12.20
N VAL A 406 -10.62 -64.73 -13.40
CA VAL A 406 -11.76 -65.66 -13.61
C VAL A 406 -11.35 -67.10 -13.30
N LYS A 407 -10.20 -67.58 -13.80
CA LYS A 407 -9.71 -68.94 -13.51
C LYS A 407 -9.46 -69.17 -12.02
N THR A 408 -8.93 -68.17 -11.31
CA THR A 408 -8.65 -68.29 -9.87
C THR A 408 -9.91 -68.29 -9.01
N GLN A 409 -10.94 -67.50 -9.33
CA GLN A 409 -12.23 -67.58 -8.62
C GLN A 409 -12.99 -68.89 -8.90
N ASN A 410 -12.85 -69.47 -10.09
CA ASN A 410 -13.49 -70.75 -10.45
C ASN A 410 -12.67 -72.00 -10.07
N GLY A 411 -11.76 -71.87 -9.08
CA GLY A 411 -11.03 -73.01 -8.52
C GLY A 411 -10.02 -73.66 -9.48
N GLY A 412 -9.50 -72.93 -10.46
CA GLY A 412 -8.43 -73.37 -11.36
C GLY A 412 -8.84 -74.30 -12.50
N LYS A 413 -10.14 -74.59 -12.67
CA LYS A 413 -10.64 -75.36 -13.82
C LYS A 413 -10.77 -74.49 -15.07
N ASP A 414 -10.46 -75.08 -16.23
CA ASP A 414 -10.76 -74.47 -17.52
C ASP A 414 -12.25 -74.60 -17.84
N MET A 415 -12.91 -73.45 -17.97
CA MET A 415 -14.33 -73.31 -18.28
C MET A 415 -14.57 -73.24 -19.79
N THR A 416 -15.74 -73.67 -20.27
CA THR A 416 -16.10 -73.51 -21.69
C THR A 416 -16.41 -72.04 -22.03
N LYS A 417 -16.42 -71.69 -23.33
CA LYS A 417 -16.55 -70.31 -23.79
C LYS A 417 -17.90 -69.70 -23.37
N GLU A 418 -18.97 -70.46 -23.50
CA GLU A 418 -20.34 -70.10 -23.14
C GLU A 418 -20.53 -69.98 -21.61
N GLU A 419 -19.69 -70.66 -20.81
CA GLU A 419 -19.64 -70.51 -19.36
C GLU A 419 -18.89 -69.25 -18.95
N ILE A 420 -17.76 -68.95 -19.60
CA ILE A 420 -17.00 -67.70 -19.40
C ILE A 420 -17.86 -66.48 -19.76
N GLU A 421 -18.60 -66.54 -20.87
CA GLU A 421 -19.51 -65.46 -21.28
C GLU A 421 -20.65 -65.24 -20.26
N ARG A 422 -21.29 -66.32 -19.78
CA ARG A 422 -22.30 -66.23 -18.70
C ARG A 422 -21.71 -65.74 -17.36
N TYR A 423 -20.47 -66.11 -17.04
CA TYR A 423 -19.78 -65.65 -15.83
C TYR A 423 -19.47 -64.15 -15.92
N ASN A 424 -18.92 -63.68 -17.05
CA ASN A 424 -18.65 -62.27 -17.31
C ASN A 424 -19.93 -61.41 -17.20
N LEU A 425 -21.05 -61.85 -17.80
CA LEU A 425 -22.34 -61.14 -17.73
C LEU A 425 -22.85 -60.95 -16.29
N LYS A 426 -22.50 -61.85 -15.36
CA LYS A 426 -22.87 -61.76 -13.93
C LYS A 426 -21.93 -60.85 -13.10
N ILE A 427 -20.79 -60.45 -13.66
CA ILE A 427 -19.68 -59.77 -12.96
C ILE A 427 -19.47 -58.32 -13.43
N ILE A 428 -19.95 -57.97 -14.63
CA ILE A 428 -19.93 -56.62 -15.18
C ILE A 428 -21.18 -55.87 -14.68
N VAL A 429 -21.10 -55.29 -13.49
CA VAL A 429 -22.20 -54.57 -12.84
C VAL A 429 -22.17 -53.09 -13.23
N ASN A 430 -23.31 -52.40 -13.20
CA ASN A 430 -23.34 -50.95 -13.38
C ASN A 430 -22.57 -50.26 -12.23
N ALA A 431 -21.74 -49.27 -12.58
CA ALA A 431 -20.92 -48.56 -11.60
C ALA A 431 -21.79 -47.57 -10.78
N PRO A 432 -21.70 -47.57 -9.43
CA PRO A 432 -22.37 -46.57 -8.62
C PRO A 432 -21.77 -45.17 -8.89
N ALA A 433 -22.63 -44.15 -8.92
CA ALA A 433 -22.32 -42.82 -9.45
C ALA A 433 -21.10 -42.12 -8.80
N ASP A 434 -20.81 -42.42 -7.52
CA ASP A 434 -19.77 -41.74 -6.75
C ASP A 434 -18.33 -42.25 -6.97
N LYS A 435 -18.12 -43.33 -7.74
CA LYS A 435 -16.76 -43.87 -7.99
C LYS A 435 -16.00 -43.06 -9.05
N ILE A 436 -15.49 -41.90 -8.64
CA ILE A 436 -14.57 -41.07 -9.44
C ILE A 436 -13.30 -41.89 -9.78
N ASN A 437 -12.82 -41.78 -11.03
CA ASN A 437 -11.64 -42.48 -11.53
C ASN A 437 -10.38 -42.16 -10.68
N SER A 438 -9.94 -43.15 -9.88
CA SER A 438 -8.87 -43.01 -8.88
C SER A 438 -7.57 -42.39 -9.43
N LYS A 439 -7.17 -42.76 -10.66
CA LYS A 439 -5.98 -42.18 -11.30
C LYS A 439 -6.12 -40.66 -11.49
N MET A 440 -7.29 -40.19 -11.94
CA MET A 440 -7.56 -38.77 -12.11
C MET A 440 -7.63 -38.02 -10.78
N VAL A 441 -8.08 -38.67 -9.69
CA VAL A 441 -8.01 -38.09 -8.33
C VAL A 441 -6.56 -37.90 -7.92
N LEU A 442 -5.74 -38.95 -8.01
CA LEU A 442 -4.33 -38.93 -7.65
C LEU A 442 -3.52 -37.93 -8.48
N ASP A 443 -3.76 -37.82 -9.78
CA ASP A 443 -3.10 -36.83 -10.64
C ASP A 443 -3.56 -35.40 -10.31
N ARG A 444 -4.84 -35.19 -9.98
CA ARG A 444 -5.36 -33.89 -9.53
C ARG A 444 -4.84 -33.51 -8.14
N GLU A 445 -4.56 -34.48 -7.26
CA GLU A 445 -3.89 -34.27 -5.98
C GLU A 445 -2.39 -34.03 -6.11
N ARG A 446 -1.71 -34.76 -7.00
CA ARG A 446 -0.32 -34.49 -7.38
C ARG A 446 -0.19 -33.06 -7.90
N ALA A 447 -1.08 -32.63 -8.80
CA ALA A 447 -1.13 -31.26 -9.30
C ALA A 447 -1.45 -30.22 -8.20
N LYS A 448 -2.40 -30.48 -7.29
CA LYS A 448 -2.65 -29.63 -6.10
C LYS A 448 -1.39 -29.51 -5.22
N SER A 449 -0.68 -30.61 -4.98
CA SER A 449 0.53 -30.64 -4.15
C SER A 449 1.71 -29.91 -4.81
N PHE A 450 1.88 -30.05 -6.13
CA PHE A 450 2.90 -29.34 -6.90
C PHE A 450 2.61 -27.83 -6.91
N LYS A 451 1.36 -27.42 -7.20
CA LYS A 451 0.95 -26.00 -7.09
C LYS A 451 1.16 -25.43 -5.67
N LYS A 452 0.97 -26.22 -4.60
CA LYS A 452 1.33 -25.83 -3.22
C LYS A 452 2.84 -25.68 -3.02
N LYS A 453 3.68 -26.57 -3.60
CA LYS A 453 5.15 -26.46 -3.56
C LYS A 453 5.64 -25.20 -4.29
N CYS A 454 5.22 -24.98 -5.55
CA CYS A 454 5.61 -23.81 -6.33
C CYS A 454 5.21 -22.48 -5.65
N LYS A 455 4.02 -22.42 -5.01
CA LYS A 455 3.62 -21.25 -4.21
C LYS A 455 4.55 -21.00 -3.01
N LYS A 456 4.99 -22.05 -2.30
CA LYS A 456 5.98 -21.93 -1.21
C LYS A 456 7.36 -21.48 -1.71
N ILE A 457 7.81 -21.99 -2.86
CA ILE A 457 9.08 -21.60 -3.48
C ILE A 457 9.03 -20.11 -3.89
N ARG A 458 7.99 -19.68 -4.63
CA ARG A 458 7.81 -18.26 -5.00
C ARG A 458 7.77 -17.31 -3.80
N LEU A 459 7.07 -17.68 -2.73
CA LEU A 459 7.02 -16.87 -1.50
C LEU A 459 8.42 -16.73 -0.86
N ARG A 460 9.19 -17.82 -0.81
CA ARG A 460 10.58 -17.81 -0.33
C ARG A 460 11.49 -16.96 -1.23
N MET A 461 11.38 -17.11 -2.55
CA MET A 461 12.14 -16.34 -3.53
C MET A 461 11.87 -14.83 -3.42
N ASN A 462 10.62 -14.43 -3.23
CA ASN A 462 10.23 -13.04 -3.01
C ASN A 462 10.84 -12.52 -1.70
N SER A 463 10.63 -13.23 -0.59
CA SER A 463 11.13 -12.84 0.74
C SER A 463 12.66 -12.70 0.77
N LYS A 464 13.40 -13.68 0.24
CA LYS A 464 14.87 -13.60 0.12
C LYS A 464 15.32 -12.47 -0.82
N GLY A 465 14.56 -12.18 -1.88
CA GLY A 465 14.84 -11.08 -2.80
C GLY A 465 14.71 -9.70 -2.17
N GLU A 466 13.67 -9.49 -1.37
CA GLU A 466 13.46 -8.27 -0.59
C GLU A 466 14.51 -8.12 0.52
N GLU A 467 14.89 -9.22 1.18
CA GLU A 467 15.96 -9.26 2.18
C GLU A 467 17.33 -8.90 1.57
N TYR A 468 17.70 -9.51 0.44
CA TYR A 468 18.95 -9.22 -0.27
C TYR A 468 19.02 -7.76 -0.72
N LEU A 469 17.94 -7.23 -1.32
CA LEU A 469 17.88 -5.82 -1.72
C LEU A 469 17.93 -4.86 -0.51
N SER A 470 17.42 -5.27 0.64
CA SER A 470 17.53 -4.52 1.89
C SER A 470 18.95 -4.54 2.46
N LYS A 471 19.66 -5.67 2.36
CA LYS A 471 21.06 -5.84 2.77
C LYS A 471 22.03 -5.06 1.86
N LEU A 472 21.78 -5.00 0.55
CA LEU A 472 22.65 -4.35 -0.44
C LEU A 472 22.70 -2.82 -0.30
N GLY A 473 21.65 -2.20 0.26
CA GLY A 473 21.66 -0.78 0.65
C GLY A 473 21.67 0.20 -0.54
N THR A 474 22.70 1.03 -0.65
CA THR A 474 22.87 1.98 -1.77
C THR A 474 24.34 2.04 -2.14
N GLU A 475 24.74 1.21 -3.10
CA GLU A 475 26.08 1.22 -3.67
C GLU A 475 26.39 2.61 -4.31
N PRO A 476 27.64 3.10 -4.24
CA PRO A 476 28.07 4.25 -5.03
C PRO A 476 28.05 3.88 -6.52
N VAL A 477 27.49 4.73 -7.38
CA VAL A 477 27.48 4.49 -8.83
C VAL A 477 28.92 4.55 -9.37
N PRO A 478 29.47 3.46 -9.95
CA PRO A 478 30.84 3.44 -10.47
C PRO A 478 31.09 4.51 -11.53
N GLU A 479 32.34 4.85 -11.80
CA GLU A 479 32.70 5.78 -12.86
C GLU A 479 32.98 5.03 -14.17
N SER A 480 32.30 5.41 -15.25
CA SER A 480 32.41 4.76 -16.56
C SER A 480 32.17 5.78 -17.68
N GLN A 481 32.76 5.55 -18.85
CA GLN A 481 32.68 6.49 -19.98
C GLN A 481 31.22 6.76 -20.41
N ASN A 482 30.34 5.75 -20.37
CA ASN A 482 28.93 5.92 -20.75
C ASN A 482 27.99 6.23 -19.58
N LYS A 483 28.48 6.45 -18.35
CA LYS A 483 27.64 6.70 -17.15
C LYS A 483 26.57 7.77 -17.34
N VAL A 484 26.93 8.89 -17.97
CA VAL A 484 25.98 9.99 -18.26
C VAL A 484 24.93 9.57 -19.29
N LYS A 485 25.33 8.83 -20.33
CA LYS A 485 24.46 8.31 -21.38
C LYS A 485 23.50 7.25 -20.85
N LEU A 486 24.00 6.22 -20.15
CA LEU A 486 23.19 5.19 -19.48
C LEU A 486 22.13 5.83 -18.56
N LYS A 487 22.53 6.81 -17.74
CA LYS A 487 21.64 7.54 -16.84
C LYS A 487 20.58 8.37 -17.59
N LYS A 488 20.92 8.94 -18.75
CA LYS A 488 19.94 9.63 -19.62
C LYS A 488 18.94 8.63 -20.19
N CYS A 489 19.41 7.58 -20.88
CA CYS A 489 18.56 6.58 -21.50
C CYS A 489 17.62 5.91 -20.49
N LEU A 490 18.09 5.55 -19.29
CA LEU A 490 17.26 5.01 -18.22
C LEU A 490 16.23 6.01 -17.69
N LYS A 491 16.59 7.28 -17.50
CA LYS A 491 15.63 8.33 -17.11
C LYS A 491 14.55 8.51 -18.17
N ASP A 492 14.91 8.44 -19.45
CA ASP A 492 13.99 8.62 -20.56
C ASP A 492 13.08 7.40 -20.74
N ILE A 493 13.58 6.17 -20.60
CA ILE A 493 12.77 4.94 -20.48
C ILE A 493 11.75 5.07 -19.34
N GLY A 494 12.20 5.44 -18.13
CA GLY A 494 11.31 5.62 -16.98
C GLY A 494 10.20 6.62 -17.25
N ARG A 495 10.54 7.78 -17.85
CA ARG A 495 9.58 8.82 -18.23
C ARG A 495 8.56 8.34 -19.25
N ILE A 496 8.96 7.52 -20.24
CA ILE A 496 8.04 6.95 -21.23
C ILE A 496 7.09 5.97 -20.54
N VAL A 497 7.60 5.02 -19.74
CA VAL A 497 6.78 4.05 -18.99
C VAL A 497 5.77 4.75 -18.06
N GLU A 498 6.20 5.80 -17.35
CA GLU A 498 5.34 6.61 -16.47
C GLU A 498 4.24 7.38 -17.23
N SER A 499 4.40 7.61 -18.55
CA SER A 499 3.49 8.45 -19.34
C SER A 499 2.35 7.72 -20.06
N GLN A 500 2.49 6.42 -20.36
CA GLN A 500 1.54 5.72 -21.26
C GLN A 500 0.38 5.02 -20.53
N GLY A 501 0.46 4.82 -19.20
CA GLY A 501 -0.60 4.19 -18.42
C GLY A 501 -0.82 2.70 -18.73
N LYS A 502 -2.08 2.26 -18.79
CA LYS A 502 -2.49 0.90 -19.17
C LYS A 502 -3.26 0.94 -20.50
N GLY A 503 -2.78 0.22 -21.51
CA GLY A 503 -3.36 0.20 -22.85
C GLY A 503 -2.29 0.01 -23.92
N ARG A 504 -2.69 0.02 -25.19
CA ARG A 504 -1.74 0.01 -26.32
C ARG A 504 -0.98 1.34 -26.37
N TRP A 505 0.35 1.26 -26.45
CA TRP A 505 1.21 2.43 -26.52
C TRP A 505 1.15 3.12 -27.88
N SER A 506 1.42 4.42 -27.91
CA SER A 506 1.56 5.20 -29.15
C SER A 506 2.84 4.84 -29.91
N ASP A 507 2.82 4.87 -31.24
CA ASP A 507 3.98 4.51 -32.07
C ASP A 507 5.18 5.44 -31.84
N ASN A 508 4.94 6.69 -31.44
CA ASN A 508 5.97 7.63 -30.99
C ASN A 508 6.65 7.16 -29.68
N ALA A 509 5.87 6.68 -28.70
CA ALA A 509 6.40 6.15 -27.44
C ALA A 509 7.13 4.80 -27.65
N VAL A 510 6.61 3.93 -28.51
CA VAL A 510 7.27 2.69 -28.97
C VAL A 510 8.63 3.00 -29.59
N THR A 511 8.67 3.95 -30.55
CA THR A 511 9.91 4.37 -31.25
C THR A 511 10.93 4.96 -30.28
N ALA A 512 10.49 5.80 -29.34
CA ALA A 512 11.36 6.37 -28.31
C ALA A 512 11.90 5.31 -27.34
N LEU A 513 11.08 4.31 -26.97
CA LEU A 513 11.49 3.19 -26.12
C LEU A 513 12.53 2.30 -26.81
N GLU A 514 12.29 1.89 -28.06
CA GLU A 514 13.26 1.10 -28.83
C GLU A 514 14.57 1.85 -29.04
N ARG A 515 14.51 3.16 -29.33
CA ARG A 515 15.71 3.99 -29.43
C ARG A 515 16.50 3.99 -28.11
N ALA A 516 15.85 4.24 -26.99
CA ALA A 516 16.53 4.34 -25.69
C ALA A 516 17.13 2.99 -25.25
N MET A 517 16.44 1.88 -25.47
CA MET A 517 16.99 0.54 -25.23
C MET A 517 18.15 0.22 -26.20
N GLY A 518 18.02 0.57 -27.47
CA GLY A 518 19.07 0.40 -28.48
C GLY A 518 20.33 1.21 -28.17
N GLU A 519 20.20 2.44 -27.65
CA GLU A 519 21.34 3.25 -27.22
C GLU A 519 22.09 2.65 -26.02
N ILE A 520 21.38 1.96 -25.10
CA ILE A 520 21.97 1.20 -23.99
C ILE A 520 22.62 -0.08 -24.50
N ARG A 521 21.95 -0.84 -25.37
CA ARG A 521 22.49 -2.09 -25.96
C ARG A 521 23.83 -1.81 -26.67
N ARG A 522 23.94 -0.70 -27.40
CA ARG A 522 25.19 -0.24 -28.03
C ARG A 522 26.32 0.11 -27.06
N THR A 523 26.02 0.47 -25.81
CA THR A 523 27.07 0.67 -24.79
C THR A 523 27.63 -0.66 -24.28
N PHE A 524 26.82 -1.72 -24.25
CA PHE A 524 27.29 -3.07 -23.89
C PHE A 524 28.06 -3.80 -24.99
N GLU A 525 28.03 -3.33 -26.25
CA GLU A 525 28.77 -3.94 -27.38
C GLU A 525 30.30 -3.86 -27.22
N LYS A 526 30.81 -2.99 -26.34
CA LYS A 526 32.23 -2.97 -25.92
C LYS A 526 32.54 -3.95 -24.77
N GLU A 527 31.55 -4.67 -24.27
CA GLU A 527 31.62 -5.64 -23.17
C GLU A 527 32.19 -5.11 -21.82
N ASP A 528 32.38 -3.80 -21.66
CA ASP A 528 32.89 -3.18 -20.42
C ASP A 528 32.07 -3.57 -19.18
N VAL A 529 32.80 -3.90 -18.11
CA VAL A 529 32.24 -4.27 -16.81
C VAL A 529 31.71 -3.03 -16.07
N GLN A 530 32.37 -1.87 -16.19
CA GLN A 530 31.95 -0.67 -15.45
C GLN A 530 30.59 -0.14 -15.95
N ASP A 531 30.38 -0.04 -17.26
CA ASP A 531 29.07 0.30 -17.84
C ASP A 531 27.95 -0.67 -17.40
N LYS A 532 28.25 -1.97 -17.28
CA LYS A 532 27.30 -2.99 -16.78
C LYS A 532 27.02 -2.85 -15.28
N GLU A 533 28.00 -2.49 -14.45
CA GLU A 533 27.80 -2.22 -13.03
C GLU A 533 27.08 -0.88 -12.78
N VAL A 534 27.35 0.14 -13.60
CA VAL A 534 26.60 1.40 -13.62
C VAL A 534 25.13 1.14 -13.98
N PHE A 535 24.86 0.32 -14.99
CA PHE A 535 23.48 -0.07 -15.34
C PHE A 535 22.77 -0.80 -14.20
N ARG A 536 23.44 -1.72 -13.48
CA ARG A 536 22.91 -2.33 -12.24
C ARG A 536 22.54 -1.26 -11.21
N THR A 537 23.50 -0.40 -10.87
CA THR A 537 23.38 0.58 -9.78
C THR A 537 22.35 1.67 -10.08
N LEU A 538 22.10 1.97 -11.36
CA LEU A 538 21.03 2.86 -11.82
C LEU A 538 19.65 2.19 -11.92
N ASN A 539 19.49 0.96 -11.40
CA ASN A 539 18.26 0.16 -11.43
C ASN A 539 17.79 -0.25 -12.85
N GLY A 540 18.70 -0.31 -13.84
CA GLY A 540 18.36 -0.60 -15.23
C GLY A 540 17.66 -1.94 -15.42
N PHE A 541 18.09 -2.99 -14.72
CA PHE A 541 17.41 -4.29 -14.74
C PHE A 541 15.97 -4.24 -14.20
N SER A 542 15.70 -3.41 -13.18
CA SER A 542 14.34 -3.23 -12.68
C SER A 542 13.45 -2.50 -13.69
N MET A 543 13.99 -1.54 -14.44
CA MET A 543 13.27 -0.90 -15.55
C MET A 543 12.97 -1.88 -16.68
N LEU A 544 13.92 -2.75 -17.05
CA LEU A 544 13.67 -3.80 -18.04
C LEU A 544 12.63 -4.83 -17.53
N CYS A 545 12.71 -5.27 -16.27
CA CYS A 545 11.68 -6.11 -15.67
C CYS A 545 10.29 -5.46 -15.72
N ASN A 546 10.18 -4.15 -15.45
CA ASN A 546 8.89 -3.45 -15.57
C ASN A 546 8.34 -3.45 -17.00
N ILE A 547 9.19 -3.32 -18.03
CA ILE A 547 8.78 -3.42 -19.44
C ILE A 547 8.34 -4.85 -19.77
N LEU A 548 9.07 -5.87 -19.33
CA LEU A 548 8.70 -7.27 -19.54
C LEU A 548 7.42 -7.67 -18.77
N GLN A 549 7.16 -7.05 -17.62
CA GLN A 549 5.94 -7.22 -16.83
C GLN A 549 4.70 -6.70 -17.57
N LEU A 550 4.83 -5.68 -18.44
CA LEU A 550 3.72 -5.23 -19.28
C LEU A 550 3.16 -6.37 -20.13
N ASP A 551 4.01 -7.23 -20.68
CA ASP A 551 3.58 -8.37 -21.49
C ASP A 551 2.87 -9.44 -20.64
N ILE A 552 3.36 -9.69 -19.43
CA ILE A 552 2.73 -10.61 -18.48
C ILE A 552 1.33 -10.11 -18.11
N ASP A 553 1.21 -8.81 -17.80
CA ASP A 553 0.00 -8.14 -17.31
C ASP A 553 -1.07 -7.87 -18.38
N VAL A 554 -0.81 -8.12 -19.67
CA VAL A 554 -1.84 -8.13 -20.74
C VAL A 554 -2.80 -9.31 -20.52
N PRO A 555 -4.12 -9.07 -20.34
CA PRO A 555 -5.12 -10.14 -20.34
C PRO A 555 -5.15 -10.87 -21.70
N ASN A 556 -5.36 -12.19 -21.70
CA ASN A 556 -5.30 -13.02 -22.93
C ASN A 556 -6.28 -12.59 -24.04
N GLU A 557 -7.35 -11.87 -23.69
CA GLU A 557 -8.39 -11.38 -24.60
C GLU A 557 -8.06 -9.98 -25.20
N MET A 558 -6.97 -9.35 -24.76
CA MET A 558 -6.57 -8.00 -25.14
C MET A 558 -5.34 -7.99 -26.06
N PRO A 559 -5.24 -7.04 -27.01
CA PRO A 559 -4.02 -6.85 -27.79
C PRO A 559 -2.85 -6.43 -26.90
N PRO A 560 -1.60 -6.82 -27.23
CA PRO A 560 -0.44 -6.52 -26.40
C PRO A 560 -0.16 -5.02 -26.33
N TYR A 561 0.25 -4.54 -25.14
CA TYR A 561 0.50 -3.11 -24.89
C TYR A 561 1.66 -2.55 -25.74
N LEU A 562 2.64 -3.39 -26.06
CA LEU A 562 3.81 -3.10 -26.91
C LEU A 562 3.96 -4.15 -28.03
N PRO A 563 4.55 -3.80 -29.18
CA PRO A 563 4.92 -4.78 -30.21
C PRO A 563 5.96 -5.80 -29.71
N GLN A 564 5.88 -7.06 -30.19
CA GLN A 564 6.78 -8.16 -29.83
C GLN A 564 8.29 -7.79 -29.88
N LYS A 565 8.66 -6.99 -30.89
CA LYS A 565 10.02 -6.45 -31.11
C LYS A 565 10.55 -5.64 -29.92
N CYS A 566 9.70 -4.92 -29.19
CA CYS A 566 10.10 -4.18 -28.00
C CYS A 566 10.51 -5.12 -26.87
N TYR A 567 9.77 -6.20 -26.63
CA TYR A 567 10.12 -7.20 -25.61
C TYR A 567 11.39 -7.98 -25.99
N VAL A 568 11.54 -8.37 -27.26
CA VAL A 568 12.80 -8.95 -27.78
C VAL A 568 13.98 -8.00 -27.59
N THR A 569 13.80 -6.70 -27.84
CA THR A 569 14.83 -5.67 -27.63
C THR A 569 15.13 -5.45 -26.15
N ALA A 570 14.13 -5.50 -25.28
CA ALA A 570 14.30 -5.46 -23.82
C ALA A 570 15.11 -6.68 -23.33
N CYS A 571 14.79 -7.89 -23.78
CA CYS A 571 15.55 -9.10 -23.49
C CYS A 571 16.99 -9.04 -24.04
N ALA A 572 17.20 -8.53 -25.25
CA ALA A 572 18.54 -8.35 -25.82
C ALA A 572 19.38 -7.30 -25.07
N THR A 573 18.73 -6.27 -24.53
CA THR A 573 19.38 -5.26 -23.66
C THR A 573 19.69 -5.83 -22.28
N PHE A 574 18.79 -6.67 -21.74
CA PHE A 574 19.01 -7.42 -20.50
C PHE A 574 20.21 -8.37 -20.64
N LEU A 575 20.27 -9.10 -21.76
CA LEU A 575 21.37 -10.01 -22.09
C LEU A 575 22.71 -9.27 -22.09
N GLY A 576 22.81 -8.12 -22.76
CA GLY A 576 24.03 -7.31 -22.75
C GLY A 576 24.48 -6.85 -21.35
N GLY A 577 23.52 -6.59 -20.45
CA GLY A 577 23.81 -6.21 -19.06
C GLY A 577 24.34 -7.35 -18.18
N VAL A 578 23.99 -8.61 -18.47
CA VAL A 578 24.49 -9.81 -17.75
C VAL A 578 25.66 -10.50 -18.47
N SER A 579 25.81 -10.28 -19.78
CA SER A 579 26.92 -10.81 -20.57
C SER A 579 28.25 -10.50 -19.90
N ASN A 580 29.01 -11.56 -19.67
CA ASN A 580 30.34 -11.58 -19.09
C ASN A 580 30.49 -10.77 -17.77
N SER A 581 29.41 -10.68 -16.97
CA SER A 581 29.41 -10.02 -15.65
C SER A 581 28.79 -10.93 -14.59
N VAL A 582 29.62 -11.73 -13.93
CA VAL A 582 29.19 -12.67 -12.88
C VAL A 582 28.51 -11.94 -11.72
N LYS A 583 28.99 -10.74 -11.34
CA LYS A 583 28.33 -9.88 -10.34
C LYS A 583 26.89 -9.54 -10.71
N ASN A 584 26.62 -9.21 -11.98
CA ASN A 584 25.27 -8.87 -12.43
C ASN A 584 24.38 -10.13 -12.48
N SER A 585 24.90 -11.27 -12.92
CA SER A 585 24.16 -12.54 -12.87
C SER A 585 23.84 -12.99 -11.42
N LYS A 586 24.82 -12.92 -10.50
CA LYS A 586 24.61 -13.09 -9.06
C LYS A 586 23.55 -12.12 -8.50
N TYR A 587 23.55 -10.86 -8.95
CA TYR A 587 22.51 -9.87 -8.59
C TYR A 587 21.13 -10.21 -9.16
N ILE A 588 20.98 -10.62 -10.42
CA ILE A 588 19.66 -10.97 -11.02
C ILE A 588 19.04 -12.18 -10.33
N VAL A 589 19.87 -13.13 -9.91
CA VAL A 589 19.47 -14.22 -9.03
C VAL A 589 19.03 -13.64 -7.69
N ASN A 590 19.93 -13.04 -6.91
CA ASN A 590 19.65 -12.71 -5.51
C ASN A 590 18.59 -11.60 -5.32
N SER A 591 18.46 -10.64 -6.25
CA SER A 591 17.41 -9.59 -6.24
C SER A 591 16.04 -10.06 -6.75
N ASN A 592 15.88 -11.36 -6.97
CA ASN A 592 14.70 -12.04 -7.48
C ASN A 592 14.18 -11.59 -8.86
N LYS A 593 14.98 -10.86 -9.65
CA LYS A 593 14.60 -10.39 -10.99
C LYS A 593 14.48 -11.54 -12.01
N MET A 594 15.12 -12.67 -11.74
CA MET A 594 14.92 -13.93 -12.47
C MET A 594 13.45 -14.41 -12.50
N ALA A 595 12.63 -14.07 -11.49
CA ALA A 595 11.23 -14.51 -11.46
C ALA A 595 10.40 -13.95 -12.63
N THR A 596 10.56 -12.67 -12.96
CA THR A 596 9.88 -12.03 -14.12
C THR A 596 10.28 -12.68 -15.44
N LEU A 597 11.53 -13.13 -15.59
CA LEU A 597 11.98 -13.85 -16.79
C LEU A 597 11.32 -15.24 -16.90
N LEU A 598 11.25 -15.98 -15.79
CA LEU A 598 10.56 -17.28 -15.75
C LEU A 598 9.05 -17.15 -15.99
N ASP A 599 8.41 -16.09 -15.48
CA ASP A 599 6.99 -15.86 -15.66
C ASP A 599 6.63 -15.45 -17.10
N LEU A 600 7.48 -14.63 -17.74
CA LEU A 600 7.35 -14.30 -19.15
C LEU A 600 7.55 -15.55 -20.03
N LEU A 601 8.59 -16.35 -19.76
CA LEU A 601 8.83 -17.60 -20.48
C LEU A 601 7.66 -18.58 -20.31
N LEU A 602 7.11 -18.70 -19.10
CA LEU A 602 5.96 -19.54 -18.83
C LEU A 602 4.71 -19.09 -19.59
N LYS A 603 4.46 -17.78 -19.72
CA LYS A 603 3.32 -17.26 -20.52
C LYS A 603 3.41 -17.73 -21.96
N HIS A 604 4.55 -17.51 -22.63
CA HIS A 604 4.74 -17.87 -24.04
C HIS A 604 4.81 -19.38 -24.28
N LEU A 605 5.47 -20.15 -23.39
CA LEU A 605 5.45 -21.61 -23.48
C LEU A 605 4.05 -22.21 -23.28
N VAL A 606 3.21 -21.61 -22.42
CA VAL A 606 1.82 -22.07 -22.25
C VAL A 606 1.00 -21.82 -23.52
N VAL A 607 1.20 -20.71 -24.24
CA VAL A 607 0.55 -20.48 -25.55
C VAL A 607 0.99 -21.53 -26.57
N LEU A 608 2.30 -21.67 -26.80
CA LEU A 608 2.87 -22.62 -27.76
C LEU A 608 2.45 -24.09 -27.51
N VAL A 609 2.30 -24.49 -26.24
CA VAL A 609 1.87 -25.85 -25.86
C VAL A 609 0.34 -26.01 -25.86
N SER A 610 -0.44 -24.93 -25.69
CA SER A 610 -1.91 -25.00 -25.74
C SER A 610 -2.45 -25.05 -27.16
N GLU A 611 -1.78 -24.40 -28.12
CA GLU A 611 -2.02 -24.60 -29.56
C GLU A 611 -1.52 -25.99 -30.01
N GLY A 612 -0.44 -26.48 -29.39
CA GLY A 612 0.11 -27.83 -29.56
C GLY A 612 -0.72 -28.96 -28.91
N GLY A 613 -2.04 -29.00 -29.17
CA GLY A 613 -2.85 -30.17 -28.83
C GLY A 613 -2.31 -31.44 -29.51
N ILE A 614 -2.31 -32.57 -28.81
CA ILE A 614 -1.79 -33.85 -29.34
C ILE A 614 -2.80 -34.44 -30.34
N VAL A 615 -2.83 -33.85 -31.54
CA VAL A 615 -3.42 -34.43 -32.74
C VAL A 615 -2.33 -35.27 -33.41
N PRO A 616 -2.53 -36.57 -33.65
CA PRO A 616 -1.63 -37.36 -34.48
C PRO A 616 -1.85 -36.97 -35.95
N SER A 617 -1.39 -35.77 -36.34
CA SER A 617 -1.55 -35.26 -37.70
C SER A 617 -0.72 -36.10 -38.65
N VAL A 618 -1.40 -36.79 -39.56
CA VAL A 618 -0.77 -37.52 -40.66
C VAL A 618 -0.01 -36.53 -41.55
N CYS A 619 1.10 -36.99 -42.11
CA CYS A 619 2.16 -36.26 -42.80
C CYS A 619 1.72 -35.05 -43.65
N SER A 620 2.36 -33.90 -43.43
CA SER A 620 2.58 -32.85 -44.45
C SER A 620 3.78 -31.98 -44.06
N SER A 621 4.80 -31.93 -44.95
CA SER A 621 6.00 -31.05 -44.94
C SER A 621 6.88 -30.95 -43.65
N PRO A 622 8.17 -31.34 -43.69
CA PRO A 622 9.09 -31.23 -42.55
C PRO A 622 9.88 -29.89 -42.57
N SER A 623 9.24 -28.77 -42.20
CA SER A 623 9.92 -27.47 -42.08
C SER A 623 9.29 -26.55 -41.02
N THR A 624 10.16 -25.96 -40.18
CA THR A 624 9.83 -25.02 -39.08
C THR A 624 8.81 -25.51 -38.04
N LEU A 625 9.34 -25.95 -36.88
CA LEU A 625 8.61 -25.93 -35.61
C LEU A 625 8.13 -24.50 -35.29
N PRO A 626 7.04 -24.30 -34.53
CA PRO A 626 6.63 -22.96 -34.10
C PRO A 626 7.70 -22.33 -33.20
N VAL A 627 8.15 -21.12 -33.56
CA VAL A 627 9.17 -20.35 -32.84
C VAL A 627 8.56 -19.04 -32.36
N ASP A 628 8.55 -18.81 -31.05
CA ASP A 628 8.35 -17.47 -30.49
C ASP A 628 9.71 -16.75 -30.26
N PRO A 629 9.94 -15.62 -30.94
CA PRO A 629 11.03 -14.69 -30.64
C PRO A 629 11.19 -14.28 -29.16
N ILE A 630 10.11 -14.11 -28.37
CA ILE A 630 10.22 -13.70 -26.97
C ILE A 630 10.77 -14.84 -26.12
N ALA A 631 10.16 -16.02 -26.14
CA ALA A 631 10.64 -17.22 -25.46
C ALA A 631 12.09 -17.53 -25.83
N SER A 632 12.45 -17.42 -27.13
CA SER A 632 13.82 -17.57 -27.60
C SER A 632 14.79 -16.53 -26.99
N ALA A 633 14.39 -15.25 -26.94
CA ALA A 633 15.20 -14.20 -26.33
C ALA A 633 15.32 -14.34 -24.80
N VAL A 634 14.24 -14.72 -24.11
CA VAL A 634 14.20 -14.93 -22.66
C VAL A 634 15.01 -16.15 -22.25
N MET A 635 14.91 -17.28 -22.99
CA MET A 635 15.76 -18.45 -22.77
C MET A 635 17.25 -18.11 -22.91
N ARG A 636 17.64 -17.29 -23.90
CA ARG A 636 19.04 -16.82 -24.03
C ARG A 636 19.51 -16.03 -22.81
N VAL A 637 18.67 -15.15 -22.25
CA VAL A 637 18.96 -14.41 -21.01
C VAL A 637 19.13 -15.37 -19.83
N ILE A 638 18.16 -16.26 -19.60
CA ILE A 638 18.16 -17.22 -18.49
C ILE A 638 19.40 -18.12 -18.57
N THR A 639 19.67 -18.72 -19.73
CA THR A 639 20.85 -19.58 -19.95
C THR A 639 22.16 -18.83 -19.71
N LYS A 640 22.31 -17.58 -20.16
CA LYS A 640 23.54 -16.80 -19.93
C LYS A 640 23.75 -16.47 -18.44
N ILE A 641 22.69 -16.21 -17.68
CA ILE A 641 22.76 -16.02 -16.22
C ILE A 641 23.16 -17.34 -15.53
N LEU A 642 22.51 -18.45 -15.92
CA LEU A 642 22.75 -19.76 -15.33
C LEU A 642 24.11 -20.38 -15.72
N SER A 643 24.73 -19.95 -16.82
CA SER A 643 26.04 -20.45 -17.27
C SER A 643 27.24 -19.71 -16.67
N GLN A 644 27.03 -18.71 -15.80
CA GLN A 644 28.06 -17.84 -15.24
C GLN A 644 28.22 -18.08 -13.73
N GLN A 645 28.56 -19.32 -13.37
CA GLN A 645 28.61 -19.75 -11.97
C GLN A 645 30.03 -19.63 -11.40
N GLU A 646 30.08 -19.14 -10.16
CA GLU A 646 31.22 -19.06 -9.25
C GLU A 646 30.69 -19.64 -7.92
N VAL A 647 31.29 -20.71 -7.41
CA VAL A 647 30.67 -21.62 -6.42
C VAL A 647 31.08 -21.27 -4.98
N ASP A 648 30.99 -19.99 -4.64
CA ASP A 648 31.64 -19.40 -3.45
C ASP A 648 30.66 -18.92 -2.35
N SER A 649 29.39 -19.37 -2.36
CA SER A 649 28.44 -19.02 -1.30
C SER A 649 27.23 -19.96 -1.22
N ASP A 650 26.99 -20.52 -0.03
CA ASP A 650 25.82 -21.36 0.27
C ASP A 650 24.49 -20.66 0.02
N ASP A 651 24.41 -19.35 0.30
CA ASP A 651 23.19 -18.57 0.12
C ASP A 651 22.85 -18.40 -1.38
N TYR A 652 23.89 -18.25 -2.24
CA TYR A 652 23.74 -18.25 -3.69
C TYR A 652 23.32 -19.63 -4.21
N SER A 653 23.98 -20.70 -3.75
CA SER A 653 23.62 -22.09 -4.09
C SER A 653 22.18 -22.44 -3.69
N GLN A 654 21.73 -22.00 -2.50
CA GLN A 654 20.36 -22.21 -2.06
C GLN A 654 19.36 -21.37 -2.87
N ARG A 655 19.70 -20.13 -3.25
CA ARG A 655 18.85 -19.34 -4.17
C ARG A 655 18.78 -20.02 -5.54
N LEU A 656 19.89 -20.54 -6.07
CA LEU A 656 19.95 -21.24 -7.36
C LEU A 656 19.06 -22.51 -7.34
N GLN A 657 19.06 -23.28 -6.25
CA GLN A 657 18.11 -24.39 -6.07
C GLN A 657 16.63 -23.94 -6.07
N ASP A 658 16.31 -22.75 -5.55
CA ASP A 658 14.95 -22.19 -5.59
C ASP A 658 14.57 -21.66 -7.00
N VAL A 659 15.50 -21.57 -7.96
CA VAL A 659 15.24 -21.25 -9.38
C VAL A 659 14.97 -22.50 -10.22
N ILE A 660 15.63 -23.61 -9.86
CA ILE A 660 15.62 -24.88 -10.62
C ILE A 660 14.40 -25.76 -10.26
N ARG A 661 13.65 -25.43 -9.20
CA ARG A 661 12.54 -26.22 -8.62
C ARG A 661 11.14 -25.62 -8.83
#